data_AF-A0A6P0SH98-F1
#
_entry.id   AF-A0A6P0SH98-F1
#
_cell.length_a   1.000
_cell.length_b   1.000
_cell.length_c   1.000
_cell.angle_alpha   90.00
_cell.angle_beta   90.00
_cell.angle_gamma   90.00
#
_symmetry.space_group_name_H-M   'P 1'
#
loop_
_entity.id
_entity.type
_entity.pdbx_description
1 polymer ?
#
loop_
_entity_poly.entity_id
_entity_poly.type
_entity_poly.pdbx_seq_one_letter_code
_entity_poly.pdbx_strand_id
1 'polypeptide(L)'
;SLPYSQEISAILFSLGNTARAQQELDEAIDYYQQAFDQSLDPITKLEAQLNQLSLLIDTKRIKQAQALIPQILPQLESLPLSRRSIYVRINFAQSLMKDKVRSIKDEGNVEISAKRLQPSVKIAVQPSYEIAKILATAAQQAKTLGDKRAEAYAIGTLGQLYEENQQLPESQELTQQALKLAQEVNAPDISYRWQWQLGRISTGLGEEENAIAAYTEAVNTLKSIRSDLVAVNQEVRFTFRESVEPVYREFVQLLLQSDSRNSNPDNLEKAREIIESLQLAELDNYFRSACLNATPVVVDQVIDQADTKAALIYPIILPESVDIIIRLPQQQLLHYRTALPQNQIESTLEQLREILPQVHRRASLGMSQQVYDWIIRPIEKDLANSQVDTLVFVLDGALRNIPMAALHDGKQYLVEKYSIALTPGLDLMNPQRLVREDIRVLTAGLSESRQGYNSLPFVEVELEKIKAQVPSEILLNQDFTETNFENSVEAAPFPVVHIASHGEFSSEPEKTFILTWDSKINVTELKNLLQTTDLRQATPIELLVLSACETAAGDNRAALGIAGVAIEAGARSTLATIWAVNDEATAVLMNRFYQELTDTSISKAEALNRAQKSILQDPNYEHPYYWAAYIMVGNWL
;
A
#
# COMPACT_ATOMS: atom_id res chain seq x y z
N SER A 1 34.88 -27.36 22.53
CA SER A 1 33.83 -26.50 21.96
C SER A 1 34.10 -26.40 20.47
N LEU A 2 33.13 -26.79 19.64
CA LEU A 2 33.31 -26.80 18.18
C LEU A 2 33.42 -25.35 17.69
N PRO A 3 34.41 -25.00 16.83
CA PRO A 3 34.60 -23.63 16.31
C PRO A 3 33.37 -23.04 15.60
N TYR A 4 32.42 -23.89 15.21
CA TYR A 4 31.28 -23.55 14.37
C TYR A 4 30.01 -23.14 15.12
N SER A 5 29.91 -23.31 16.45
CA SER A 5 28.63 -23.10 17.15
C SER A 5 28.13 -21.66 17.11
N GLN A 6 29.04 -20.68 17.08
CA GLN A 6 28.70 -19.26 17.02
C GLN A 6 28.30 -18.83 15.61
N GLU A 7 28.95 -19.36 14.57
CA GLU A 7 28.58 -19.15 13.17
C GLU A 7 27.21 -19.79 12.87
N ILE A 8 26.98 -21.01 13.36
CA ILE A 8 25.70 -21.70 13.21
C ILE A 8 24.57 -20.92 13.88
N SER A 9 24.77 -20.41 15.10
CA SER A 9 23.77 -19.60 15.80
C SER A 9 23.43 -18.31 15.03
N ALA A 10 24.43 -17.63 14.47
CA ALA A 10 24.21 -16.43 13.65
C ALA A 10 23.43 -16.76 12.37
N ILE A 11 23.74 -17.87 11.70
CA ILE A 11 23.02 -18.35 10.52
C ILE A 11 21.56 -18.67 10.88
N LEU A 12 21.33 -19.41 11.97
CA LEU A 12 19.99 -19.75 12.45
C LEU A 12 19.19 -18.49 12.80
N PHE A 13 19.81 -17.50 13.44
CA PHE A 13 19.16 -16.23 13.72
C PHE A 13 18.72 -15.50 12.44
N SER A 14 19.61 -15.43 11.43
CA SER A 14 19.28 -14.85 10.13
C SER A 14 18.22 -15.65 9.36
N LEU A 15 18.23 -16.98 9.45
CA LEU A 15 17.17 -17.84 8.90
C LEU A 15 15.83 -17.58 9.58
N GLY A 16 15.81 -17.41 10.90
CA GLY A 16 14.60 -17.02 11.63
C GLY A 16 14.04 -15.68 11.16
N ASN A 17 14.90 -14.68 10.93
CA ASN A 17 14.47 -13.39 10.38
C ASN A 17 13.93 -13.52 8.94
N THR A 18 14.52 -14.41 8.13
CA THR A 18 14.07 -14.70 6.76
C THR A 18 12.73 -15.44 6.74
N ALA A 19 12.56 -16.46 7.55
CA ALA A 19 11.30 -17.20 7.70
C ALA A 19 10.18 -16.29 8.22
N ARG A 20 10.49 -15.43 9.21
CA ARG A 20 9.53 -14.41 9.70
C ARG A 20 9.11 -13.48 8.56
N ALA A 21 10.07 -13.07 7.74
CA ALA A 21 9.80 -12.25 6.56
C ALA A 21 8.89 -12.96 5.55
N GLN A 22 9.06 -14.26 5.36
CA GLN A 22 8.26 -15.07 4.45
C GLN A 22 6.88 -15.48 5.02
N GLN A 23 6.51 -15.00 6.22
CA GLN A 23 5.30 -15.42 6.96
C GLN A 23 5.29 -16.91 7.33
N GLU A 24 6.47 -17.54 7.38
CA GLU A 24 6.69 -18.91 7.85
C GLU A 24 6.89 -18.88 9.37
N LEU A 25 5.82 -18.48 10.08
CA LEU A 25 5.88 -18.03 11.48
C LEU A 25 6.34 -19.14 12.44
N ASP A 26 5.91 -20.39 12.23
CA ASP A 26 6.32 -21.52 13.05
C ASP A 26 7.80 -21.89 12.83
N GLU A 27 8.26 -21.83 11.58
CA GLU A 27 9.64 -22.10 11.23
C GLU A 27 10.58 -21.02 11.80
N ALA A 28 10.15 -19.75 11.75
CA ALA A 28 10.86 -18.65 12.39
C ALA A 28 11.03 -18.84 13.90
N ILE A 29 9.97 -19.27 14.61
CA ILE A 29 10.03 -19.57 16.04
C ILE A 29 11.04 -20.69 16.33
N ASP A 30 11.05 -21.74 15.50
CA ASP A 30 11.99 -22.86 15.64
C ASP A 30 13.44 -22.42 15.42
N TYR A 31 13.72 -21.65 14.34
CA TYR A 31 15.05 -21.10 14.09
C TYR A 31 15.55 -20.21 15.24
N TYR A 32 14.69 -19.36 15.82
CA TYR A 32 15.07 -18.56 16.99
C TYR A 32 15.38 -19.42 18.22
N GLN A 33 14.60 -20.48 18.45
CA GLN A 33 14.87 -21.42 19.54
C GLN A 33 16.21 -22.14 19.33
N GLN A 34 16.48 -22.63 18.12
CA GLN A 34 17.76 -23.25 17.78
C GLN A 34 18.94 -22.28 17.91
N ALA A 35 18.76 -21.02 17.49
CA ALA A 35 19.78 -19.98 17.64
C ALA A 35 20.13 -19.72 19.11
N PHE A 36 19.11 -19.69 20.00
CA PHE A 36 19.29 -19.56 21.45
C PHE A 36 20.04 -20.76 22.06
N ASP A 37 19.67 -21.98 21.66
CA ASP A 37 20.25 -23.21 22.21
C ASP A 37 21.71 -23.39 21.80
N GLN A 38 22.07 -23.01 20.57
CA GLN A 38 23.42 -23.17 20.02
C GLN A 38 24.37 -22.00 20.33
N SER A 39 23.85 -20.81 20.63
CA SER A 39 24.71 -19.65 20.93
C SER A 39 25.52 -19.85 22.22
N LEU A 40 26.75 -19.35 22.23
CA LEU A 40 27.54 -19.13 23.45
C LEU A 40 27.61 -17.65 23.84
N ASP A 41 27.17 -16.73 22.95
CA ASP A 41 27.09 -15.29 23.21
C ASP A 41 25.77 -14.97 23.94
N PRO A 42 25.80 -14.47 25.19
CA PRO A 42 24.60 -14.08 25.93
C PRO A 42 23.75 -13.04 25.20
N ILE A 43 24.36 -12.17 24.40
CA ILE A 43 23.63 -11.13 23.66
C ILE A 43 22.82 -11.77 22.53
N THR A 44 23.44 -12.62 21.70
CA THR A 44 22.73 -13.34 20.63
C THR A 44 21.62 -14.25 21.17
N LYS A 45 21.81 -14.87 22.35
CA LYS A 45 20.73 -15.61 23.02
C LYS A 45 19.52 -14.74 23.30
N LEU A 46 19.75 -13.57 23.88
CA LEU A 46 18.70 -12.62 24.18
C LEU A 46 18.05 -12.04 22.93
N GLU A 47 18.82 -11.70 21.89
CA GLU A 47 18.27 -11.25 20.60
C GLU A 47 17.34 -12.30 19.99
N ALA A 48 17.72 -13.58 20.01
CA ALA A 48 16.88 -14.67 19.54
C ALA A 48 15.58 -14.81 20.37
N GLN A 49 15.68 -14.77 21.70
CA GLN A 49 14.49 -14.80 22.58
C GLN A 49 13.60 -13.57 22.40
N LEU A 50 14.14 -12.39 22.13
CA LEU A 50 13.36 -11.18 21.87
C LEU A 50 12.65 -11.23 20.53
N ASN A 51 13.30 -11.74 19.49
CA ASN A 51 12.65 -11.93 18.19
C ASN A 51 11.52 -12.97 18.29
N GLN A 52 11.74 -14.05 19.06
CA GLN A 52 10.70 -15.02 19.40
C GLN A 52 9.56 -14.38 20.19
N LEU A 53 9.85 -13.60 21.25
CA LEU A 53 8.86 -12.90 22.06
C LEU A 53 7.99 -11.96 21.19
N SER A 54 8.64 -11.13 20.39
CA SER A 54 8.00 -10.21 19.45
C SER A 54 7.05 -10.95 18.51
N LEU A 55 7.53 -12.04 17.89
CA LEU A 55 6.73 -12.87 16.98
C LEU A 55 5.54 -13.54 17.68
N LEU A 56 5.71 -14.04 18.91
CA LEU A 56 4.62 -14.62 19.70
C LEU A 56 3.54 -13.59 20.04
N ILE A 57 3.93 -12.35 20.35
CA ILE A 57 2.98 -11.25 20.62
C ILE A 57 2.21 -10.89 19.34
N ASP A 58 2.92 -10.74 18.22
CA ASP A 58 2.32 -10.34 16.94
C ASP A 58 1.30 -11.39 16.47
N THR A 59 1.63 -12.67 16.63
CA THR A 59 0.80 -13.82 16.26
C THR A 59 -0.26 -14.20 17.30
N LYS A 60 -0.47 -13.36 18.33
CA LYS A 60 -1.47 -13.57 19.40
C LYS A 60 -1.26 -14.86 20.21
N ARG A 61 -0.05 -15.42 20.26
CA ARG A 61 0.33 -16.60 21.06
C ARG A 61 0.70 -16.21 22.50
N ILE A 62 -0.24 -15.54 23.19
CA ILE A 62 0.02 -14.81 24.44
C ILE A 62 0.57 -15.68 25.57
N LYS A 63 0.08 -16.92 25.74
CA LYS A 63 0.56 -17.83 26.80
C LYS A 63 2.05 -18.18 26.65
N GLN A 64 2.51 -18.35 25.42
CA GLN A 64 3.93 -18.65 25.14
C GLN A 64 4.78 -17.39 25.37
N ALA A 65 4.31 -16.22 24.94
CA ALA A 65 4.97 -14.94 25.21
C ALA A 65 5.12 -14.68 26.72
N GLN A 66 4.06 -14.91 27.51
CA GLN A 66 4.07 -14.78 28.97
C GLN A 66 5.11 -15.67 29.65
N ALA A 67 5.29 -16.90 29.16
CA ALA A 67 6.27 -17.83 29.71
C ALA A 67 7.73 -17.40 29.45
N LEU A 68 7.97 -16.61 28.40
CA LEU A 68 9.30 -16.17 27.98
C LEU A 68 9.78 -14.91 28.71
N ILE A 69 8.88 -13.99 29.05
CA ILE A 69 9.17 -12.73 29.78
C ILE A 69 9.99 -12.94 31.06
N PRO A 70 9.61 -13.81 32.02
CA PRO A 70 10.38 -14.01 33.26
C PRO A 70 11.73 -14.69 33.03
N GLN A 71 11.96 -15.32 31.87
CA GLN A 71 13.25 -15.91 31.50
C GLN A 71 14.23 -14.84 30.99
N ILE A 72 13.72 -13.80 30.32
CA ILE A 72 14.50 -12.71 29.72
C ILE A 72 14.99 -11.71 30.79
N LEU A 73 14.14 -11.37 31.77
CA LEU A 73 14.40 -10.34 32.78
C LEU A 73 15.74 -10.50 33.54
N PRO A 74 16.08 -11.66 34.13
CA PRO A 74 17.35 -11.81 34.85
C PRO A 74 18.58 -11.72 33.94
N GLN A 75 18.45 -12.16 32.69
CA GLN A 75 19.56 -12.15 31.73
C GLN A 75 19.90 -10.71 31.31
N LEU A 76 18.89 -9.84 31.16
CA LEU A 76 19.08 -8.41 30.87
C LEU A 76 19.93 -7.69 31.92
N GLU A 77 19.75 -7.98 33.21
CA GLU A 77 20.52 -7.33 34.29
C GLU A 77 22.01 -7.70 34.25
N SER A 78 22.34 -8.88 33.71
CA SER A 78 23.71 -9.40 33.64
C SER A 78 24.51 -8.99 32.39
N LEU A 79 23.87 -8.29 31.45
CA LEU A 79 24.51 -7.95 30.17
C LEU A 79 25.68 -6.97 30.34
N PRO A 80 26.82 -7.20 29.64
CA PRO A 80 27.92 -6.25 29.61
C PRO A 80 27.50 -4.97 28.88
N LEU A 81 28.01 -3.83 29.35
CA LEU A 81 27.76 -2.53 28.73
C LEU A 81 28.27 -2.52 27.28
N SER A 82 27.34 -2.44 26.34
CA SER A 82 27.62 -2.38 24.92
C SER A 82 26.45 -1.76 24.15
N ARG A 83 26.71 -1.33 22.92
CA ARG A 83 25.65 -0.85 22.02
C ARG A 83 24.56 -1.91 21.82
N ARG A 84 24.93 -3.17 21.56
CA ARG A 84 23.97 -4.28 21.40
C ARG A 84 23.12 -4.49 22.67
N SER A 85 23.72 -4.47 23.86
CA SER A 85 22.96 -4.62 25.11
C SER A 85 21.92 -3.51 25.33
N ILE A 86 22.20 -2.29 24.87
CA ILE A 86 21.26 -1.17 24.98
C ILE A 86 20.05 -1.42 24.07
N TYR A 87 20.27 -1.80 22.81
CA TYR A 87 19.17 -2.11 21.89
C TYR A 87 18.36 -3.33 22.35
N VAL A 88 18.99 -4.36 22.93
CA VAL A 88 18.29 -5.49 23.56
C VAL A 88 17.33 -5.01 24.67
N ARG A 89 17.75 -4.06 25.52
CA ARG A 89 16.86 -3.47 26.54
C ARG A 89 15.68 -2.71 25.92
N ILE A 90 15.95 -1.90 24.90
CA ILE A 90 14.92 -1.09 24.25
C ILE A 90 13.90 -2.00 23.54
N ASN A 91 14.36 -2.99 22.77
CA ASN A 91 13.51 -3.94 22.06
C ASN A 91 12.64 -4.75 23.03
N PHE A 92 13.19 -5.14 24.19
CA PHE A 92 12.40 -5.79 25.23
C PHE A 92 11.32 -4.88 25.80
N ALA A 93 11.67 -3.63 26.14
CA ALA A 93 10.72 -2.65 26.63
C ALA A 93 9.59 -2.39 25.63
N GLN A 94 9.91 -2.20 24.34
CA GLN A 94 8.92 -2.05 23.26
C GLN A 94 8.01 -3.28 23.14
N SER A 95 8.56 -4.48 23.27
CA SER A 95 7.77 -5.72 23.26
C SER A 95 6.78 -5.77 24.43
N LEU A 96 7.18 -5.29 25.62
CA LEU A 96 6.30 -5.18 26.79
C LEU A 96 5.24 -4.07 26.68
N MET A 97 5.50 -3.04 25.87
CA MET A 97 4.57 -1.92 25.67
C MET A 97 3.40 -2.27 24.75
N LYS A 98 3.52 -3.25 23.84
CA LYS A 98 2.45 -3.67 22.93
C LYS A 98 1.16 -4.03 23.71
N ASP A 99 0.03 -3.44 23.33
CA ASP A 99 -1.27 -3.50 24.05
C ASP A 99 -1.74 -4.90 24.45
N LYS A 100 -1.43 -5.92 23.61
CA LYS A 100 -1.78 -7.33 23.85
C LYS A 100 -1.05 -7.93 25.06
N VAL A 101 0.03 -7.30 25.54
CA VAL A 101 0.74 -7.66 26.78
C VAL A 101 0.16 -6.90 27.98
N ARG A 102 -0.41 -5.71 27.77
CA ARG A 102 -1.03 -4.91 28.85
C ARG A 102 -2.43 -5.38 29.24
N SER A 103 -3.19 -5.96 28.33
CA SER A 103 -4.53 -6.54 28.60
C SER A 103 -4.49 -7.87 29.38
N ILE A 104 -3.32 -8.35 29.79
CA ILE A 104 -3.11 -9.62 30.52
C ILE A 104 -3.71 -9.61 31.95
N LYS A 105 -4.29 -8.49 32.40
CA LYS A 105 -4.79 -8.35 33.78
C LYS A 105 -5.98 -9.24 34.18
N ASP A 106 -6.68 -9.89 33.24
CA ASP A 106 -7.96 -10.55 33.60
C ASP A 106 -7.97 -12.08 33.71
N GLU A 107 -6.89 -12.82 33.38
CA GLU A 107 -6.97 -14.31 33.45
C GLU A 107 -5.79 -15.06 34.09
N GLY A 108 -4.79 -14.41 34.69
CA GLY A 108 -3.74 -15.18 35.37
C GLY A 108 -2.82 -14.39 36.26
N ASN A 109 -2.95 -14.59 37.57
CA ASN A 109 -1.96 -14.23 38.58
C ASN A 109 -0.57 -14.75 38.19
N VAL A 110 0.36 -13.84 37.86
CA VAL A 110 1.80 -14.14 37.83
C VAL A 110 2.46 -13.32 38.93
N GLU A 111 2.75 -13.98 40.05
CA GLU A 111 3.59 -13.46 41.12
C GLU A 111 5.06 -13.44 40.66
N ILE A 112 5.64 -12.25 40.49
CA ILE A 112 7.10 -12.10 40.39
C ILE A 112 7.63 -11.97 41.82
N SER A 113 7.96 -13.09 42.45
CA SER A 113 8.50 -13.13 43.80
C SER A 113 10.00 -12.77 43.81
N ALA A 114 10.34 -11.55 44.24
CA ALA A 114 11.71 -11.20 44.62
C ALA A 114 12.04 -11.85 45.99
N LYS A 115 12.96 -12.82 46.00
CA LYS A 115 13.35 -13.53 47.22
C LYS A 115 14.43 -12.75 47.99
N ARG A 116 14.11 -12.47 49.26
CA ARG A 116 14.94 -12.04 50.41
C ARG A 116 15.12 -10.53 50.63
N LEU A 117 14.15 -9.91 51.32
CA LEU A 117 14.22 -9.52 52.74
C LEU A 117 12.91 -8.79 53.13
N GLN A 118 12.29 -9.24 54.23
CA GLN A 118 11.16 -8.62 54.97
C GLN A 118 9.71 -8.83 54.45
N PRO A 119 8.70 -8.80 55.35
CA PRO A 119 7.38 -9.41 55.15
C PRO A 119 6.49 -8.58 54.21
N SER A 120 6.07 -9.23 53.11
CA SER A 120 4.83 -9.00 52.38
C SER A 120 4.32 -7.56 52.30
N VAL A 121 5.00 -6.71 51.53
CA VAL A 121 4.34 -5.58 50.88
C VAL A 121 3.82 -6.09 49.54
N LYS A 122 2.49 -6.19 49.40
CA LYS A 122 1.85 -6.34 48.09
C LYS A 122 2.04 -5.02 47.34
N ILE A 123 3.17 -4.83 46.68
CA ILE A 123 3.30 -3.78 45.67
C ILE A 123 2.86 -4.43 44.36
N ALA A 124 1.63 -4.15 43.95
CA ALA A 124 1.28 -4.28 42.54
C ALA A 124 2.12 -3.24 41.79
N VAL A 125 3.36 -3.59 41.46
CA VAL A 125 4.23 -2.75 40.65
C VAL A 125 3.56 -2.65 39.29
N GLN A 126 3.13 -1.45 38.92
CA GLN A 126 2.49 -1.24 37.63
C GLN A 126 3.48 -1.63 36.52
N PRO A 127 3.08 -2.42 35.51
CA PRO A 127 3.95 -2.80 34.39
C PRO A 127 4.73 -1.61 33.79
N SER A 128 4.14 -0.41 33.80
CA SER A 128 4.77 0.82 33.34
C SER A 128 6.03 1.23 34.13
N TYR A 129 6.13 0.95 35.42
CA TYR A 129 7.31 1.32 36.22
C TYR A 129 8.55 0.49 35.84
N GLU A 130 8.40 -0.83 35.67
CA GLU A 130 9.52 -1.69 35.30
C GLU A 130 9.98 -1.42 33.86
N ILE A 131 9.05 -1.16 32.93
CA ILE A 131 9.40 -0.74 31.56
C ILE A 131 10.16 0.59 31.59
N ALA A 132 9.69 1.56 32.37
CA ALA A 132 10.38 2.85 32.53
C ALA A 132 11.80 2.67 33.11
N LYS A 133 11.99 1.77 34.07
CA LYS A 133 13.30 1.45 34.66
C LYS A 133 14.26 0.82 33.64
N ILE A 134 13.75 -0.10 32.80
CA ILE A 134 14.54 -0.72 31.72
C ILE A 134 15.02 0.35 30.73
N LEU A 135 14.12 1.24 30.31
CA LEU A 135 14.41 2.31 29.36
C LEU A 135 15.34 3.40 29.94
N ALA A 136 15.12 3.81 31.19
CA ALA A 136 16.00 4.74 31.89
C ALA A 136 17.42 4.17 32.05
N THR A 137 17.54 2.87 32.33
CA THR A 137 18.83 2.18 32.38
C THR A 137 19.49 2.18 31.00
N ALA A 138 18.74 1.88 29.94
CA ALA A 138 19.23 1.90 28.56
C ALA A 138 19.74 3.30 28.16
N ALA A 139 19.00 4.36 28.48
CA ALA A 139 19.39 5.74 28.22
C ALA A 139 20.68 6.13 28.97
N GLN A 140 20.76 5.78 30.27
CA GLN A 140 21.96 6.05 31.07
C GLN A 140 23.20 5.30 30.55
N GLN A 141 23.01 4.05 30.12
CA GLN A 141 24.07 3.24 29.51
C GLN A 141 24.54 3.83 28.17
N ALA A 142 23.61 4.26 27.31
CA ALA A 142 23.93 4.93 26.05
C ALA A 142 24.70 6.22 26.26
N LYS A 143 24.27 7.06 27.20
CA LYS A 143 24.95 8.28 27.60
C LYS A 143 26.37 8.01 28.10
N THR A 144 26.55 6.96 28.91
CA THR A 144 27.86 6.55 29.42
C THR A 144 28.81 6.12 28.31
N LEU A 145 28.29 5.48 27.26
CA LEU A 145 29.05 5.11 26.06
C LEU A 145 29.26 6.25 25.06
N GLY A 146 28.58 7.40 25.24
CA GLY A 146 28.55 8.48 24.26
C GLY A 146 27.79 8.12 22.97
N ASP A 147 26.98 7.06 22.97
CA ASP A 147 26.17 6.65 21.83
C ASP A 147 24.86 7.45 21.81
N LYS A 148 24.92 8.64 21.20
CA LYS A 148 23.77 9.55 21.09
C LYS A 148 22.60 8.95 20.32
N ARG A 149 22.83 8.06 19.34
CA ARG A 149 21.73 7.38 18.62
C ARG A 149 20.96 6.46 19.56
N ALA A 150 21.67 5.64 20.32
CA ALA A 150 21.04 4.74 21.29
C ALA A 150 20.38 5.52 22.44
N GLU A 151 20.97 6.65 22.86
CA GLU A 151 20.39 7.53 23.88
C GLU A 151 19.09 8.17 23.39
N ALA A 152 19.09 8.74 22.18
CA ALA A 152 17.88 9.26 21.53
C ALA A 152 16.79 8.18 21.43
N TYR A 153 17.17 6.95 21.06
CA TYR A 153 16.22 5.86 20.90
C TYR A 153 15.58 5.43 22.22
N ALA A 154 16.39 5.32 23.29
CA ALA A 154 15.92 4.94 24.62
C ALA A 154 15.03 6.03 25.24
N ILE A 155 15.44 7.30 25.15
CA ILE A 155 14.68 8.44 25.72
C ILE A 155 13.35 8.63 24.97
N GLY A 156 13.35 8.54 23.64
CA GLY A 156 12.10 8.67 22.87
C GLY A 156 11.13 7.54 23.17
N THR A 157 11.63 6.30 23.30
CA THR A 157 10.79 5.16 23.72
C THR A 157 10.26 5.35 25.15
N LEU A 158 11.04 5.94 26.06
CA LEU A 158 10.55 6.33 27.38
C LEU A 158 9.45 7.39 27.29
N GLY A 159 9.62 8.40 26.42
CA GLY A 159 8.56 9.34 26.09
C GLY A 159 7.29 8.65 25.61
N GLN A 160 7.41 7.64 24.73
CA GLN A 160 6.26 6.90 24.19
C GLN A 160 5.52 6.15 25.30
N LEU A 161 6.25 5.55 26.25
CA LEU A 161 5.63 4.92 27.41
C LEU A 161 4.80 5.93 28.23
N TYR A 162 5.29 7.16 28.40
CA TYR A 162 4.56 8.22 29.10
C TYR A 162 3.35 8.70 28.28
N GLU A 163 3.47 8.78 26.96
CA GLU A 163 2.36 9.10 26.04
C GLU A 163 1.21 8.10 26.22
N GLU A 164 1.52 6.80 26.15
CA GLU A 164 0.53 5.74 26.29
C GLU A 164 -0.12 5.71 27.69
N ASN A 165 0.58 6.20 28.72
CA ASN A 165 0.05 6.37 30.07
C ASN A 165 -0.69 7.71 30.27
N GLN A 166 -0.93 8.50 29.21
CA GLN A 166 -1.59 9.81 29.23
C GLN A 166 -0.83 10.89 30.01
N GLN A 167 0.49 10.73 30.18
CA GLN A 167 1.38 11.70 30.81
C GLN A 167 2.02 12.59 29.74
N LEU A 168 1.18 13.37 29.06
CA LEU A 168 1.54 14.10 27.84
C LEU A 168 2.65 15.15 28.06
N PRO A 169 2.66 15.96 29.15
CA PRO A 169 3.73 16.95 29.35
C PRO A 169 5.13 16.33 29.52
N GLU A 170 5.24 15.28 30.34
CA GLU A 170 6.50 14.56 30.54
C GLU A 170 6.92 13.81 29.27
N SER A 171 5.95 13.26 28.54
CA SER A 171 6.19 12.65 27.23
C SER A 171 6.76 13.66 26.23
N GLN A 172 6.21 14.89 26.19
CA GLN A 172 6.66 15.96 25.32
C GLN A 172 8.12 16.34 25.60
N GLU A 173 8.49 16.53 26.88
CA GLU A 173 9.86 16.87 27.28
C GLU A 173 10.87 15.79 26.84
N LEU A 174 10.56 14.52 27.14
CA LEU A 174 11.40 13.38 26.76
C LEU A 174 11.54 13.27 25.23
N THR A 175 10.43 13.44 24.51
CA THR A 175 10.42 13.33 23.04
C THR A 175 11.21 14.47 22.39
N GLN A 176 11.11 15.69 22.90
CA GLN A 176 11.93 16.83 22.44
C GLN A 176 13.43 16.59 22.70
N GLN A 177 13.78 16.05 23.86
CA GLN A 177 15.16 15.69 24.18
C GLN A 177 15.69 14.61 23.22
N ALA A 178 14.89 13.58 22.96
CA ALA A 178 15.23 12.50 22.03
C ALA A 178 15.39 13.01 20.58
N LEU A 179 14.49 13.87 20.12
CA LEU A 179 14.56 14.48 18.79
C LEU A 179 15.83 15.32 18.62
N LYS A 180 16.16 16.14 19.62
CA LYS A 180 17.39 16.94 19.60
C LYS A 180 18.64 16.07 19.48
N LEU A 181 18.74 15.00 20.27
CA LEU A 181 19.87 14.06 20.22
C LEU A 181 19.96 13.39 18.84
N ALA A 182 18.84 13.00 18.24
CA ALA A 182 18.81 12.40 16.91
C ALA A 182 19.26 13.37 15.81
N GLN A 183 18.83 14.63 15.89
CA GLN A 183 19.23 15.68 14.95
C GLN A 183 20.72 16.03 15.07
N GLU A 184 21.28 16.06 16.28
CA GLU A 184 22.71 16.33 16.52
C GLU A 184 23.65 15.32 15.83
N VAL A 185 23.18 14.09 15.60
CA VAL A 185 23.94 13.04 14.92
C VAL A 185 23.42 12.72 13.52
N ASN A 186 22.55 13.57 12.97
CA ASN A 186 21.93 13.41 11.66
C ASN A 186 21.32 12.00 11.48
N ALA A 187 20.43 11.60 12.39
CA ALA A 187 19.76 10.31 12.39
C ALA A 187 18.28 10.42 11.96
N PRO A 188 17.98 10.66 10.68
CA PRO A 188 16.62 10.91 10.20
C PRO A 188 15.67 9.71 10.39
N ASP A 189 16.19 8.48 10.36
CA ASP A 189 15.45 7.23 10.65
C ASP A 189 14.96 7.12 12.11
N ILE A 190 15.52 7.96 12.99
CA ILE A 190 15.09 8.14 14.39
C ILE A 190 14.28 9.44 14.51
N SER A 191 14.71 10.54 13.87
CA SER A 191 14.06 11.85 13.98
C SER A 191 12.59 11.83 13.57
N TYR A 192 12.23 11.15 12.48
CA TYR A 192 10.84 11.11 12.02
C TYR A 192 9.90 10.48 13.06
N ARG A 193 10.38 9.51 13.84
CA ARG A 193 9.60 8.83 14.88
C ARG A 193 9.25 9.79 16.02
N TRP A 194 10.21 10.63 16.39
CA TRP A 194 10.02 11.61 17.46
C TRP A 194 9.23 12.84 16.99
N GLN A 195 9.38 13.25 15.73
CA GLN A 195 8.49 14.25 15.12
C GLN A 195 7.04 13.74 15.07
N TRP A 196 6.83 12.49 14.64
CA TRP A 196 5.52 11.85 14.63
C TRP A 196 4.91 11.78 16.03
N GLN A 197 5.70 11.34 17.02
CA GLN A 197 5.27 11.29 18.42
C GLN A 197 4.91 12.67 18.97
N LEU A 198 5.68 13.73 18.66
CA LEU A 198 5.31 15.10 19.02
C LEU A 198 4.00 15.53 18.37
N GLY A 199 3.73 15.10 17.14
CA GLY A 199 2.45 15.28 16.47
C GLY A 199 1.29 14.72 17.28
N ARG A 200 1.36 13.44 17.66
CA ARG A 200 0.33 12.78 18.50
C ARG A 200 0.18 13.43 19.87
N ILE A 201 1.28 13.76 20.55
CA ILE A 201 1.27 14.42 21.86
C ILE A 201 0.58 15.79 21.76
N SER A 202 0.97 16.62 20.78
CA SER A 202 0.36 17.94 20.58
C SER A 202 -1.12 17.82 20.18
N THR A 203 -1.52 16.80 19.41
CA THR A 203 -2.94 16.51 19.17
C THR A 203 -3.68 16.21 20.47
N GLY A 204 -3.12 15.35 21.34
CA GLY A 204 -3.70 15.03 22.65
C GLY A 204 -3.77 16.21 23.61
N LEU A 205 -2.86 17.19 23.48
CA LEU A 205 -2.87 18.45 24.24
C LEU A 205 -3.82 19.51 23.66
N GLY A 206 -4.40 19.29 22.47
CA GLY A 206 -5.22 20.27 21.77
C GLY A 206 -4.42 21.40 21.10
N GLU A 207 -3.12 21.21 20.90
CA GLU A 207 -2.22 22.16 20.24
C GLU A 207 -2.16 21.90 18.73
N GLU A 208 -3.23 22.24 18.01
CA GLU A 208 -3.39 21.88 16.58
C GLU A 208 -2.24 22.37 15.70
N GLU A 209 -1.81 23.63 15.83
CA GLU A 209 -0.71 24.20 15.03
C GLU A 209 0.61 23.45 15.27
N ASN A 210 0.93 23.13 16.53
CA ASN A 210 2.13 22.37 16.89
C ASN A 210 2.06 20.93 16.35
N ALA A 211 0.88 20.31 16.41
CA ALA A 211 0.66 18.98 15.88
C ALA A 211 0.88 18.95 14.36
N ILE A 212 0.25 19.87 13.61
CA ILE A 212 0.41 19.99 12.15
C ILE A 212 1.89 20.21 11.78
N ALA A 213 2.60 21.08 12.52
CA ALA A 213 4.02 21.32 12.28
C ALA A 213 4.87 20.05 12.52
N ALA A 214 4.63 19.33 13.61
CA ALA A 214 5.37 18.12 13.95
C ALA A 214 5.12 16.97 12.96
N TYR A 215 3.87 16.74 12.55
CA TYR A 215 3.54 15.77 11.50
C TYR A 215 4.13 16.15 10.14
N THR A 216 4.11 17.44 9.78
CA THR A 216 4.72 17.94 8.54
C THR A 216 6.21 17.60 8.50
N GLU A 217 6.92 17.85 9.60
CA GLU A 217 8.35 17.52 9.72
C GLU A 217 8.61 16.01 9.66
N ALA A 218 7.74 15.19 10.27
CA ALA A 218 7.84 13.73 10.19
C ALA A 218 7.73 13.23 8.74
N VAL A 219 6.73 13.71 8.00
CA VAL A 219 6.52 13.34 6.59
C VAL A 219 7.65 13.85 5.70
N ASN A 220 8.14 15.08 5.91
CA ASN A 220 9.28 15.62 5.15
C ASN A 220 10.55 14.80 5.40
N THR A 221 10.80 14.40 6.65
CA THR A 221 11.94 13.55 6.99
C THR A 221 11.80 12.18 6.32
N LEU A 222 10.62 11.55 6.37
CA LEU A 222 10.34 10.28 5.67
C LEU A 222 10.56 10.37 4.16
N LYS A 223 10.09 11.45 3.52
CA LYS A 223 10.34 11.72 2.09
C LYS A 223 11.84 11.76 1.78
N SER A 224 12.64 12.37 2.64
CA SER A 224 14.09 12.52 2.44
C SER A 224 14.88 11.21 2.55
N ILE A 225 14.39 10.24 3.32
CA ILE A 225 15.06 8.95 3.55
C ILE A 225 14.39 7.78 2.81
N ARG A 226 13.41 8.06 1.94
CA ARG A 226 12.61 7.04 1.26
C ARG A 226 13.48 6.04 0.49
N SER A 227 14.48 6.51 -0.26
CA SER A 227 15.44 5.66 -0.98
C SER A 227 16.30 4.81 -0.04
N ASP A 228 16.75 5.41 1.06
CA ASP A 228 17.68 4.78 1.99
C ASP A 228 16.98 3.73 2.86
N LEU A 229 15.72 3.97 3.25
CA LEU A 229 14.88 3.01 3.96
C LEU A 229 14.66 1.73 3.15
N VAL A 230 14.45 1.88 1.83
CA VAL A 230 14.27 0.75 0.91
C VAL A 230 15.59 0.00 0.68
N ALA A 231 16.73 0.70 0.62
CA ALA A 231 18.03 0.12 0.30
C ALA A 231 18.78 -0.52 1.49
N VAL A 232 18.66 0.03 2.70
CA VAL A 232 19.66 -0.21 3.77
C VAL A 232 19.33 -1.36 4.72
N ASN A 233 18.07 -1.77 4.88
CA ASN A 233 17.75 -2.63 6.02
C ASN A 233 16.74 -3.76 5.74
N GLN A 234 17.26 -4.98 5.62
CA GLN A 234 16.47 -6.19 5.39
C GLN A 234 15.47 -6.49 6.53
N GLU A 235 15.74 -5.99 7.74
CA GLU A 235 14.87 -6.15 8.92
C GLU A 235 13.82 -5.02 9.05
N VAL A 236 14.03 -3.86 8.41
CA VAL A 236 13.01 -2.78 8.29
C VAL A 236 12.12 -2.98 7.06
N ARG A 237 12.40 -3.99 6.23
CA ARG A 237 11.51 -4.49 5.16
C ARG A 237 10.11 -4.86 5.66
N PHE A 238 9.90 -4.99 6.97
CA PHE A 238 8.68 -5.55 7.58
C PHE A 238 7.77 -4.57 8.33
N THR A 239 8.08 -3.27 8.41
CA THR A 239 7.26 -2.34 9.22
C THR A 239 6.83 -1.06 8.50
N PHE A 240 6.74 -1.02 7.15
CA PHE A 240 6.13 0.15 6.49
C PHE A 240 4.72 0.41 7.05
N ARG A 241 3.87 -0.61 7.10
CA ARG A 241 2.51 -0.48 7.65
C ARG A 241 2.46 -0.20 9.15
N GLU A 242 3.43 -0.73 9.91
CA GLU A 242 3.43 -0.58 11.36
C GLU A 242 4.10 0.71 11.84
N SER A 243 4.93 1.35 11.01
CA SER A 243 5.78 2.47 11.45
C SER A 243 5.87 3.66 10.50
N VAL A 244 5.35 3.55 9.28
CA VAL A 244 5.37 4.63 8.27
C VAL A 244 3.95 5.02 7.89
N GLU A 245 3.12 4.09 7.44
CA GLU A 245 1.72 4.33 7.06
C GLU A 245 0.91 5.09 8.14
N PRO A 246 1.02 4.76 9.45
CA PRO A 246 0.26 5.47 10.49
C PRO A 246 0.63 6.95 10.58
N VAL A 247 1.88 7.33 10.27
CA VAL A 247 2.33 8.74 10.28
C VAL A 247 1.49 9.57 9.30
N TYR A 248 1.27 9.05 8.10
CA TYR A 248 0.47 9.72 7.06
C TYR A 248 -1.01 9.74 7.43
N ARG A 249 -1.57 8.58 7.85
CA ARG A 249 -3.00 8.45 8.15
C ARG A 249 -3.42 9.31 9.33
N GLU A 250 -2.65 9.32 10.42
CA GLU A 250 -2.94 10.16 11.59
C GLU A 250 -2.84 11.65 11.25
N PHE A 251 -1.91 12.04 10.37
CA PHE A 251 -1.83 13.42 9.92
C PHE A 251 -3.05 13.82 9.07
N VAL A 252 -3.47 12.97 8.12
CA VAL A 252 -4.70 13.20 7.35
C VAL A 252 -5.91 13.29 8.27
N GLN A 253 -6.00 12.40 9.27
CA GLN A 253 -7.07 12.44 10.26
C GLN A 253 -7.10 13.76 11.04
N LEU A 254 -5.93 14.29 11.45
CA LEU A 254 -5.81 15.60 12.09
C LEU A 254 -6.31 16.74 11.18
N LEU A 255 -5.96 16.70 9.90
CA LEU A 255 -6.34 17.74 8.93
C LEU A 255 -7.84 17.72 8.59
N LEU A 256 -8.47 16.54 8.63
CA LEU A 256 -9.88 16.34 8.28
C LEU A 256 -10.83 16.37 9.50
N GLN A 257 -10.42 16.91 10.65
CA GLN A 257 -11.25 16.88 11.86
C GLN A 257 -12.59 17.64 11.75
N SER A 258 -12.65 18.68 10.91
CA SER A 258 -13.83 19.54 10.79
C SER A 258 -14.98 18.88 10.01
N ASP A 259 -16.22 19.16 10.42
CA ASP A 259 -17.41 18.75 9.66
C ASP A 259 -17.38 19.28 8.22
N SER A 260 -18.00 18.52 7.33
CA SER A 260 -18.02 18.62 5.85
C SER A 260 -18.28 20.01 5.23
N ARG A 261 -18.79 20.99 5.99
CA ARG A 261 -19.06 22.35 5.49
C ARG A 261 -18.19 23.45 6.07
N ASN A 262 -17.35 23.15 7.05
CA ASN A 262 -16.49 24.12 7.75
C ASN A 262 -15.01 23.74 7.68
N SER A 263 -14.63 22.84 6.77
CA SER A 263 -13.23 22.42 6.61
C SER A 263 -12.38 23.57 6.09
N ASN A 264 -11.18 23.74 6.67
CA ASN A 264 -10.21 24.72 6.21
C ASN A 264 -9.68 24.29 4.82
N PRO A 265 -9.81 25.12 3.76
CA PRO A 265 -9.30 24.79 2.43
C PRO A 265 -7.83 24.38 2.41
N ASP A 266 -6.98 25.05 3.21
CA ASP A 266 -5.55 24.73 3.29
C ASP A 266 -5.33 23.34 3.89
N ASN A 267 -6.14 22.94 4.87
CA ASN A 267 -6.08 21.60 5.45
C ASN A 267 -6.55 20.53 4.46
N LEU A 268 -7.55 20.82 3.61
CA LEU A 268 -8.01 19.89 2.58
C LEU A 268 -6.94 19.65 1.51
N GLU A 269 -6.28 20.73 1.06
CA GLU A 269 -5.16 20.61 0.13
C GLU A 269 -4.01 19.83 0.78
N LYS A 270 -3.69 20.14 2.04
CA LYS A 270 -2.67 19.39 2.77
C LYS A 270 -3.03 17.91 2.93
N ALA A 271 -4.27 17.59 3.27
CA ALA A 271 -4.72 16.21 3.43
C ALA A 271 -4.58 15.43 2.11
N ARG A 272 -4.95 16.06 1.00
CA ARG A 272 -4.76 15.54 -0.36
C ARG A 272 -3.28 15.27 -0.68
N GLU A 273 -2.39 16.24 -0.43
CA GLU A 273 -0.94 16.06 -0.62
C GLU A 273 -0.35 14.90 0.21
N ILE A 274 -0.82 14.75 1.45
CA ILE A 274 -0.31 13.74 2.37
C ILE A 274 -0.79 12.34 1.97
N ILE A 275 -2.06 12.20 1.56
CA ILE A 275 -2.54 10.89 1.09
C ILE A 275 -1.85 10.49 -0.21
N GLU A 276 -1.64 11.40 -1.16
CA GLU A 276 -0.88 11.12 -2.38
C GLU A 276 0.57 10.72 -2.07
N SER A 277 1.21 11.42 -1.12
CA SER A 277 2.55 11.04 -0.66
C SER A 277 2.61 9.66 -0.02
N LEU A 278 1.53 9.21 0.64
CA LEU A 278 1.45 7.84 1.17
C LEU A 278 1.43 6.83 0.01
N GLN A 279 0.63 7.08 -1.04
CA GLN A 279 0.54 6.18 -2.19
C GLN A 279 1.89 6.03 -2.91
N LEU A 280 2.62 7.14 -3.07
CA LEU A 280 3.98 7.11 -3.61
C LEU A 280 4.95 6.32 -2.73
N ALA A 281 4.81 6.41 -1.40
CA ALA A 281 5.65 5.66 -0.47
C ALA A 281 5.34 4.15 -0.50
N GLU A 282 4.06 3.78 -0.69
CA GLU A 282 3.63 2.38 -0.88
C GLU A 282 4.16 1.78 -2.19
N LEU A 283 4.12 2.55 -3.28
CA LEU A 283 4.66 2.13 -4.59
C LEU A 283 6.17 1.89 -4.52
N ASP A 284 6.93 2.85 -3.98
CA ASP A 284 8.39 2.70 -3.80
C ASP A 284 8.74 1.47 -2.95
N ASN A 285 7.97 1.20 -1.89
CA ASN A 285 8.14 0.03 -1.05
C ASN A 285 7.87 -1.28 -1.82
N TYR A 286 6.86 -1.30 -2.71
CA TYR A 286 6.58 -2.47 -3.56
C TYR A 286 7.69 -2.73 -4.57
N PHE A 287 8.11 -1.69 -5.30
CA PHE A 287 9.09 -1.81 -6.39
C PHE A 287 10.53 -1.96 -5.93
N ARG A 288 10.80 -1.70 -4.64
CA ARG A 288 12.15 -1.72 -4.07
C ARG A 288 13.10 -0.75 -4.80
N SER A 289 12.55 0.29 -5.41
CA SER A 289 13.28 1.29 -6.16
C SER A 289 12.67 2.66 -5.93
N ALA A 290 13.46 3.63 -5.45
CA ALA A 290 13.06 5.03 -5.35
C ALA A 290 13.28 5.76 -6.69
N CYS A 291 12.77 5.19 -7.77
CA CYS A 291 12.99 5.70 -9.14
C CYS A 291 11.91 6.67 -9.61
N LEU A 292 10.83 6.83 -8.84
CA LEU A 292 9.76 7.78 -9.15
C LEU A 292 10.19 9.20 -8.77
N ASN A 293 10.90 9.86 -9.68
CA ASN A 293 10.98 11.33 -9.72
C ASN A 293 9.66 11.86 -10.28
N ALA A 294 8.59 11.72 -9.51
CA ALA A 294 7.29 12.23 -9.88
C ALA A 294 7.35 13.77 -9.88
N THR A 295 7.29 14.39 -11.05
CA THR A 295 7.07 15.83 -11.15
C THR A 295 5.57 16.07 -10.98
N PRO A 296 5.13 16.81 -9.96
CA PRO A 296 3.72 17.06 -9.74
C PRO A 296 3.06 17.62 -10.99
N VAL A 297 2.18 16.83 -11.60
CA VAL A 297 1.28 17.36 -12.59
C VAL A 297 0.11 17.96 -11.84
N VAL A 298 -0.16 19.21 -12.14
CA VAL A 298 -1.29 19.93 -11.59
C VAL A 298 -2.55 19.38 -12.25
N VAL A 299 -3.02 18.20 -11.83
CA VAL A 299 -4.25 17.59 -12.39
C VAL A 299 -5.47 18.49 -12.18
N ASP A 300 -5.40 19.41 -11.22
CA ASP A 300 -6.36 20.51 -11.10
C ASP A 300 -6.44 21.35 -12.39
N GLN A 301 -5.33 21.61 -13.09
CA GLN A 301 -5.33 22.27 -14.41
C GLN A 301 -6.00 21.40 -15.48
N VAL A 302 -5.85 20.09 -15.40
CA VAL A 302 -6.45 19.15 -16.36
C VAL A 302 -7.97 19.21 -16.25
N ILE A 303 -8.49 19.17 -15.03
CA ILE A 303 -9.92 19.28 -14.77
C ILE A 303 -10.43 20.69 -15.05
N ASP A 304 -9.64 21.72 -14.78
CA ASP A 304 -10.06 23.10 -15.01
C ASP A 304 -9.99 23.55 -16.47
N GLN A 305 -9.20 22.88 -17.32
CA GLN A 305 -8.91 23.34 -18.68
C GLN A 305 -9.14 22.28 -19.76
N ALA A 306 -8.72 21.04 -19.52
CA ALA A 306 -8.74 19.96 -20.52
C ALA A 306 -10.00 19.09 -20.44
N ASP A 307 -10.57 18.89 -19.26
CA ASP A 307 -11.78 18.08 -19.04
C ASP A 307 -12.66 18.70 -17.96
N THR A 308 -13.39 19.76 -18.35
CA THR A 308 -14.25 20.54 -17.46
C THR A 308 -15.52 19.81 -17.02
N LYS A 309 -15.61 18.50 -17.26
CA LYS A 309 -16.69 17.62 -16.80
C LYS A 309 -16.18 16.44 -15.99
N ALA A 310 -14.89 16.38 -15.69
CA ALA A 310 -14.33 15.42 -14.75
C ALA A 310 -14.46 15.90 -13.30
N ALA A 311 -14.63 14.97 -12.37
CA ALA A 311 -14.46 15.19 -10.94
C ALA A 311 -13.38 14.25 -10.40
N LEU A 312 -12.51 14.77 -9.54
CA LEU A 312 -11.50 13.98 -8.85
C LEU A 312 -11.98 13.64 -7.45
N ILE A 313 -11.91 12.37 -7.08
CA ILE A 313 -12.48 11.84 -5.84
C ILE A 313 -11.41 11.05 -5.08
N TYR A 314 -11.17 11.45 -3.84
CA TYR A 314 -10.28 10.79 -2.89
C TYR A 314 -11.11 10.18 -1.77
N PRO A 315 -11.57 8.93 -1.90
CA PRO A 315 -12.11 8.20 -0.77
C PRO A 315 -10.96 7.70 0.11
N ILE A 316 -10.93 8.15 1.36
CA ILE A 316 -9.86 7.90 2.33
C ILE A 316 -10.45 7.10 3.49
N ILE A 317 -9.84 5.96 3.80
CA ILE A 317 -10.24 5.13 4.94
C ILE A 317 -9.46 5.58 6.18
N LEU A 318 -10.20 6.07 7.18
CA LEU A 318 -9.70 6.44 8.49
C LEU A 318 -10.24 5.46 9.55
N PRO A 319 -9.68 5.42 10.77
CA PRO A 319 -10.06 4.43 11.78
C PRO A 319 -11.56 4.36 12.10
N GLU A 320 -12.27 5.50 12.05
CA GLU A 320 -13.68 5.63 12.42
C GLU A 320 -14.56 6.23 11.30
N SER A 321 -14.03 6.37 10.09
CA SER A 321 -14.77 6.95 8.97
C SER A 321 -14.21 6.60 7.59
N VAL A 322 -15.06 6.76 6.58
CA VAL A 322 -14.61 7.03 5.20
C VAL A 322 -14.82 8.51 4.92
N ASP A 323 -13.73 9.20 4.59
CA ASP A 323 -13.73 10.62 4.23
C ASP A 323 -13.58 10.73 2.72
N ILE A 324 -14.26 11.71 2.11
CA ILE A 324 -14.24 11.96 0.68
C ILE A 324 -13.79 13.39 0.48
N ILE A 325 -12.62 13.58 -0.14
CA ILE A 325 -12.24 14.86 -0.69
C ILE A 325 -12.60 14.84 -2.19
N ILE A 326 -13.31 15.85 -2.66
CA ILE A 326 -13.69 15.97 -4.07
C ILE A 326 -13.26 17.32 -4.66
N ARG A 327 -12.66 17.27 -5.84
CA ARG A 327 -12.39 18.44 -6.70
C ARG A 327 -13.35 18.43 -7.89
N LEU A 328 -14.21 19.44 -7.95
CA LEU A 328 -15.12 19.71 -9.07
C LEU A 328 -14.52 20.80 -9.97
N PRO A 329 -14.83 20.86 -11.28
CA PRO A 329 -14.29 21.87 -12.20
C PRO A 329 -14.47 23.30 -11.69
N GLN A 330 -13.39 24.08 -11.72
CA GLN A 330 -13.30 25.48 -11.29
C GLN A 330 -13.86 25.77 -9.88
N GLN A 331 -13.85 24.78 -8.99
CA GLN A 331 -14.31 24.88 -7.60
C GLN A 331 -13.19 24.52 -6.62
N GLN A 332 -13.32 24.98 -5.38
CA GLN A 332 -12.44 24.54 -4.29
C GLN A 332 -12.74 23.09 -3.90
N LEU A 333 -11.81 22.46 -3.17
CA LEU A 333 -12.02 21.14 -2.60
C LEU A 333 -13.22 21.14 -1.65
N LEU A 334 -14.05 20.11 -1.76
CA LEU A 334 -15.14 19.82 -0.85
C LEU A 334 -14.81 18.55 -0.06
N HIS A 335 -15.37 18.45 1.15
CA HIS A 335 -15.12 17.33 2.05
C HIS A 335 -16.43 16.74 2.57
N TYR A 336 -16.52 15.42 2.59
CA TYR A 336 -17.66 14.67 3.12
C TYR A 336 -17.15 13.55 4.01
N ARG A 337 -17.91 13.24 5.06
CA ARG A 337 -17.57 12.17 6.00
C ARG A 337 -18.74 11.23 6.19
N THR A 338 -18.44 9.94 6.12
CA THR A 338 -19.33 8.85 6.52
C THR A 338 -18.72 8.15 7.74
N ALA A 339 -19.32 8.31 8.92
CA ALA A 339 -18.83 7.71 10.16
C ALA A 339 -19.10 6.20 10.18
N LEU A 340 -18.02 5.41 10.17
CA LEU A 340 -18.06 3.95 10.18
C LEU A 340 -16.68 3.38 10.56
N PRO A 341 -16.58 2.38 11.46
CA PRO A 341 -15.31 1.78 11.82
C PRO A 341 -14.56 1.14 10.64
N GLN A 342 -13.24 1.32 10.59
CA GLN A 342 -12.36 0.79 9.53
C GLN A 342 -12.53 -0.71 9.31
N ASN A 343 -12.61 -1.50 10.38
CA ASN A 343 -12.77 -2.95 10.28
C ASN A 343 -14.07 -3.37 9.59
N GLN A 344 -15.15 -2.60 9.76
CA GLN A 344 -16.42 -2.84 9.09
C GLN A 344 -16.35 -2.45 7.62
N ILE A 345 -15.67 -1.35 7.30
CA ILE A 345 -15.40 -0.93 5.93
C ILE A 345 -14.62 -2.02 5.21
N GLU A 346 -13.43 -2.37 5.71
CA GLU A 346 -12.54 -3.35 5.09
C GLU A 346 -13.18 -4.71 4.92
N SER A 347 -13.91 -5.21 5.94
CA SER A 347 -14.62 -6.49 5.82
C SER A 347 -15.73 -6.46 4.77
N THR A 348 -16.43 -5.33 4.62
CA THR A 348 -17.48 -5.17 3.60
C THR A 348 -16.89 -5.12 2.20
N LEU A 349 -15.78 -4.39 2.02
CA LEU A 349 -15.06 -4.29 0.76
C LEU A 349 -14.48 -5.64 0.35
N GLU A 350 -13.89 -6.39 1.29
CA GLU A 350 -13.38 -7.74 1.06
C GLU A 350 -14.48 -8.69 0.59
N GLN A 351 -15.63 -8.72 1.29
CA GLN A 351 -16.77 -9.54 0.88
C GLN A 351 -17.33 -9.13 -0.49
N LEU A 352 -17.42 -7.83 -0.78
CA LEU A 352 -17.87 -7.33 -2.08
C LEU A 352 -16.91 -7.80 -3.19
N ARG A 353 -15.60 -7.66 -2.99
CA ARG A 353 -14.57 -8.14 -3.92
C ARG A 353 -14.70 -9.64 -4.19
N GLU A 354 -14.94 -10.45 -3.17
CA GLU A 354 -15.11 -11.90 -3.33
C GLU A 354 -16.38 -12.30 -4.07
N ILE A 355 -17.47 -11.54 -3.91
CA ILE A 355 -18.79 -11.89 -4.46
C ILE A 355 -18.94 -11.42 -5.91
N LEU A 356 -18.33 -10.31 -6.32
CA LEU A 356 -18.48 -9.74 -7.67
C LEU A 356 -18.09 -10.69 -8.81
N PRO A 357 -17.03 -11.53 -8.69
CA PRO A 357 -16.72 -12.53 -9.71
C PRO A 357 -17.70 -13.72 -9.77
N GLN A 358 -18.59 -13.87 -8.78
CA GLN A 358 -19.47 -15.03 -8.66
C GLN A 358 -20.83 -14.78 -9.32
N VAL A 359 -20.94 -15.13 -10.62
CA VAL A 359 -22.11 -14.90 -11.50
C VAL A 359 -23.47 -15.35 -10.92
N HIS A 360 -23.48 -16.31 -9.99
CA HIS A 360 -24.72 -16.87 -9.43
C HIS A 360 -25.22 -16.19 -8.14
N ARG A 361 -24.51 -15.20 -7.59
CA ARG A 361 -24.90 -14.55 -6.32
C ARG A 361 -25.57 -13.19 -6.53
N ARG A 362 -26.89 -13.14 -6.35
CA ARG A 362 -27.68 -11.88 -6.27
C ARG A 362 -27.32 -10.98 -5.07
N ALA A 363 -26.49 -11.46 -4.15
CA ALA A 363 -26.07 -10.75 -2.93
C ALA A 363 -25.14 -9.56 -3.20
N SER A 364 -24.51 -9.48 -4.39
CA SER A 364 -23.60 -8.39 -4.77
C SER A 364 -24.26 -7.01 -4.73
N LEU A 365 -25.54 -6.90 -5.13
CA LEU A 365 -26.24 -5.62 -5.22
C LEU A 365 -26.39 -4.90 -3.88
N GLY A 366 -26.67 -5.64 -2.79
CA GLY A 366 -26.84 -5.03 -1.46
C GLY A 366 -25.55 -4.44 -0.91
N MET A 367 -24.43 -5.16 -1.04
CA MET A 367 -23.11 -4.67 -0.62
C MET A 367 -22.61 -3.57 -1.55
N SER A 368 -22.82 -3.69 -2.86
CA SER A 368 -22.51 -2.65 -3.84
C SER A 368 -23.25 -1.35 -3.51
N GLN A 369 -24.52 -1.43 -3.13
CA GLN A 369 -25.29 -0.27 -2.68
C GLN A 369 -24.78 0.29 -1.36
N GLN A 370 -24.40 -0.55 -0.41
CA GLN A 370 -23.82 -0.09 0.85
C GLN A 370 -22.54 0.73 0.63
N VAL A 371 -21.64 0.28 -0.26
CA VAL A 371 -20.42 1.03 -0.61
C VAL A 371 -20.75 2.30 -1.41
N TYR A 372 -21.74 2.24 -2.31
CA TYR A 372 -22.26 3.43 -3.00
C TYR A 372 -22.72 4.52 -2.02
N ASP A 373 -23.40 4.11 -0.94
CA ASP A 373 -23.96 5.00 0.08
C ASP A 373 -22.89 5.71 0.90
N TRP A 374 -21.73 5.06 1.06
CA TRP A 374 -20.59 5.64 1.78
C TRP A 374 -19.80 6.64 0.96
N ILE A 375 -19.66 6.38 -0.35
CA ILE A 375 -18.71 7.10 -1.22
C ILE A 375 -19.39 8.06 -2.18
N ILE A 376 -20.43 7.60 -2.89
CA ILE A 376 -21.03 8.37 -4.01
C ILE A 376 -22.25 9.15 -3.54
N ARG A 377 -23.13 8.53 -2.76
CA ARG A 377 -24.38 9.16 -2.30
C ARG A 377 -24.17 10.52 -1.60
N PRO A 378 -23.12 10.75 -0.78
CA PRO A 378 -22.88 12.05 -0.17
C PRO A 378 -22.58 13.17 -1.17
N ILE A 379 -21.98 12.84 -2.32
CA ILE A 379 -21.47 13.80 -3.31
C ILE A 379 -22.35 13.93 -4.56
N GLU A 380 -23.35 13.07 -4.75
CA GLU A 380 -24.19 13.03 -5.96
C GLU A 380 -24.78 14.39 -6.36
N LYS A 381 -25.23 15.17 -5.36
CA LYS A 381 -25.84 16.47 -5.62
C LYS A 381 -24.86 17.44 -6.27
N ASP A 382 -23.62 17.45 -5.79
CA ASP A 382 -22.59 18.37 -6.24
C ASP A 382 -21.99 17.94 -7.59
N LEU A 383 -21.90 16.62 -7.83
CA LEU A 383 -21.64 16.04 -9.15
C LEU A 383 -22.69 16.48 -10.18
N ALA A 384 -23.99 16.37 -9.84
CA ALA A 384 -25.08 16.73 -10.73
C ALA A 384 -25.13 18.25 -11.01
N ASN A 385 -24.92 19.08 -9.99
CA ASN A 385 -24.89 20.55 -10.15
C ASN A 385 -23.75 21.00 -11.06
N SER A 386 -22.63 20.28 -11.04
CA SER A 386 -21.44 20.58 -11.85
C SER A 386 -21.44 19.90 -13.22
N GLN A 387 -22.52 19.19 -13.57
CA GLN A 387 -22.68 18.49 -14.86
C GLN A 387 -21.53 17.51 -15.17
N VAL A 388 -21.03 16.86 -14.13
CA VAL A 388 -19.94 15.88 -14.25
C VAL A 388 -20.42 14.67 -15.04
N ASP A 389 -19.61 14.20 -15.99
CA ASP A 389 -19.83 12.94 -16.72
C ASP A 389 -18.67 11.95 -16.55
N THR A 390 -17.55 12.38 -15.97
CA THR A 390 -16.37 11.54 -15.73
C THR A 390 -15.95 11.59 -14.25
N LEU A 391 -15.83 10.43 -13.61
CA LEU A 391 -15.32 10.30 -12.24
C LEU A 391 -13.91 9.70 -12.27
N VAL A 392 -12.96 10.43 -11.70
CA VAL A 392 -11.57 10.01 -11.58
C VAL A 392 -11.28 9.75 -10.11
N PHE A 393 -10.90 8.52 -9.78
CA PHE A 393 -10.68 8.12 -8.39
C PHE A 393 -9.20 7.98 -8.06
N VAL A 394 -8.83 8.48 -6.87
CA VAL A 394 -7.55 8.20 -6.21
C VAL A 394 -7.85 7.28 -5.03
N LEU A 395 -7.82 5.97 -5.26
CA LEU A 395 -8.34 4.98 -4.31
C LEU A 395 -7.34 4.67 -3.19
N ASP A 396 -7.81 4.72 -1.95
CA ASP A 396 -7.04 4.37 -0.75
C ASP A 396 -7.26 2.92 -0.29
N GLY A 397 -6.19 2.28 0.17
CA GLY A 397 -6.22 0.97 0.83
C GLY A 397 -7.04 -0.09 0.09
N ALA A 398 -7.97 -0.72 0.81
CA ALA A 398 -8.81 -1.80 0.27
C ALA A 398 -9.72 -1.38 -0.89
N LEU A 399 -10.02 -0.08 -1.06
CA LEU A 399 -10.87 0.41 -2.15
C LEU A 399 -10.24 0.20 -3.52
N ARG A 400 -8.91 0.12 -3.62
CA ARG A 400 -8.18 -0.11 -4.88
C ARG A 400 -8.60 -1.39 -5.60
N ASN A 401 -9.11 -2.36 -4.85
CA ASN A 401 -9.56 -3.65 -5.38
C ASN A 401 -11.06 -3.71 -5.65
N ILE A 402 -11.75 -2.57 -5.63
CA ILE A 402 -13.19 -2.46 -5.82
C ILE A 402 -13.46 -1.80 -7.17
N PRO A 403 -14.20 -2.46 -8.07
CA PRO A 403 -14.58 -1.86 -9.34
C PRO A 403 -15.64 -0.78 -9.08
N MET A 404 -15.21 0.48 -9.06
CA MET A 404 -16.13 1.61 -8.84
C MET A 404 -17.30 1.61 -9.84
N ALA A 405 -17.08 1.11 -11.05
CA ALA A 405 -18.08 0.89 -12.09
C ALA A 405 -19.27 0.01 -11.66
N ALA A 406 -19.05 -0.97 -10.78
CA ALA A 406 -20.08 -1.90 -10.29
C ALA A 406 -20.79 -1.41 -9.02
N LEU A 407 -20.47 -0.24 -8.49
CA LEU A 407 -21.25 0.36 -7.41
C LEU A 407 -22.67 0.68 -7.91
N HIS A 408 -23.68 0.45 -7.09
CA HIS A 408 -25.09 0.46 -7.53
C HIS A 408 -25.93 1.37 -6.63
N ASP A 409 -26.68 2.32 -7.19
CA ASP A 409 -27.43 3.31 -6.40
C ASP A 409 -28.78 2.79 -5.83
N GLY A 410 -29.13 1.55 -6.19
CA GLY A 410 -30.41 0.90 -5.93
C GLY A 410 -31.31 0.83 -7.17
N LYS A 411 -30.93 1.50 -8.27
CA LYS A 411 -31.64 1.48 -9.56
C LYS A 411 -30.73 1.09 -10.73
N GLN A 412 -29.51 1.61 -10.77
CA GLN A 412 -28.55 1.42 -11.85
C GLN A 412 -27.10 1.44 -11.32
N TYR A 413 -26.18 0.90 -12.10
CA TYR A 413 -24.76 0.90 -11.80
C TYR A 413 -24.13 2.28 -12.06
N LEU A 414 -23.02 2.57 -11.38
CA LEU A 414 -22.29 3.83 -11.53
C LEU A 414 -21.79 4.03 -12.97
N VAL A 415 -21.38 2.96 -13.65
CA VAL A 415 -20.97 2.97 -15.06
C VAL A 415 -22.08 3.44 -16.00
N GLU A 416 -23.35 3.28 -15.63
CA GLU A 416 -24.46 3.76 -16.46
C GLU A 416 -24.60 5.28 -16.41
N LYS A 417 -24.05 5.91 -15.35
CA LYS A 417 -24.15 7.36 -15.09
C LYS A 417 -22.90 8.12 -15.51
N TYR A 418 -21.72 7.52 -15.31
CA TYR A 418 -20.43 8.20 -15.51
C TYR A 418 -19.39 7.33 -16.18
N SER A 419 -18.52 7.95 -16.97
CA SER A 419 -17.22 7.41 -17.33
C SER A 419 -16.34 7.34 -16.09
N ILE A 420 -15.54 6.29 -15.94
CA ILE A 420 -14.77 6.04 -14.71
C ILE A 420 -13.30 5.78 -15.06
N ALA A 421 -12.42 6.43 -14.32
CA ALA A 421 -10.97 6.21 -14.37
C ALA A 421 -10.38 6.21 -12.97
N LEU A 422 -9.21 5.60 -12.83
CA LEU A 422 -8.39 5.60 -11.63
C LEU A 422 -7.07 6.31 -11.91
N THR A 423 -6.49 6.95 -10.90
CA THR A 423 -5.12 7.44 -10.96
C THR A 423 -4.36 7.09 -9.67
N PRO A 424 -3.10 6.63 -9.75
CA PRO A 424 -2.27 6.29 -8.58
C PRO A 424 -1.78 7.51 -7.78
N GLY A 425 -2.23 8.71 -8.12
CA GLY A 425 -1.76 9.99 -7.60
C GLY A 425 -1.43 10.94 -8.75
N LEU A 426 -1.66 12.23 -8.55
CA LEU A 426 -1.59 13.23 -9.63
C LEU A 426 -0.16 13.45 -10.14
N ASP A 427 0.83 13.20 -9.29
CA ASP A 427 2.25 13.34 -9.60
C ASP A 427 2.76 12.31 -10.63
N LEU A 428 1.99 11.25 -10.92
CA LEU A 428 2.36 10.15 -11.80
C LEU A 428 1.75 10.24 -13.20
N MET A 429 1.06 11.32 -13.54
CA MET A 429 0.33 11.44 -14.80
C MET A 429 0.93 12.48 -15.73
N ASN A 430 1.19 12.14 -16.99
CA ASN A 430 1.31 13.16 -18.05
C ASN A 430 -0.09 13.39 -18.65
N PRO A 431 -0.68 14.59 -18.55
CA PRO A 431 -2.09 14.81 -18.86
C PRO A 431 -2.36 15.14 -20.33
N GLN A 432 -1.34 15.07 -21.20
CA GLN A 432 -1.53 15.35 -22.62
C GLN A 432 -2.51 14.34 -23.24
N ARG A 433 -3.48 14.85 -24.02
CA ARG A 433 -4.35 14.00 -24.81
C ARG A 433 -3.53 13.22 -25.82
N LEU A 434 -3.89 11.96 -26.04
CA LEU A 434 -3.36 11.18 -27.15
C LEU A 434 -3.59 11.95 -28.44
N VAL A 435 -2.53 12.22 -29.20
CA VAL A 435 -2.66 12.73 -30.57
C VAL A 435 -3.12 11.55 -31.44
N ARG A 436 -4.44 11.38 -31.53
CA ARG A 436 -5.10 10.21 -32.15
C ARG A 436 -5.07 10.19 -33.68
N GLU A 437 -4.32 11.09 -34.32
CA GLU A 437 -4.27 11.17 -35.78
C GLU A 437 -3.59 9.95 -36.44
N ASP A 438 -2.82 9.15 -35.68
CA ASP A 438 -2.17 7.91 -36.16
C ASP A 438 -2.18 6.78 -35.10
N ILE A 439 -3.36 6.28 -34.69
CA ILE A 439 -3.44 5.10 -33.80
C ILE A 439 -2.86 3.88 -34.53
N ARG A 440 -1.70 3.41 -34.06
CA ARG A 440 -1.09 2.13 -34.45
C ARG A 440 -0.94 1.25 -33.23
N VAL A 441 -1.30 -0.02 -33.38
CA VAL A 441 -1.34 -0.96 -32.26
C VAL A 441 -0.35 -2.09 -32.48
N LEU A 442 0.48 -2.38 -31.48
CA LEU A 442 1.14 -3.68 -31.38
C LEU A 442 0.24 -4.58 -30.56
N THR A 443 -0.26 -5.65 -31.17
CA THR A 443 -1.05 -6.68 -30.49
C THR A 443 -0.21 -7.94 -30.32
N ALA A 444 -0.21 -8.49 -29.11
CA ALA A 444 0.49 -9.70 -28.76
C ALA A 444 -0.46 -10.64 -28.02
N GLY A 445 -0.50 -11.92 -28.40
CA GLY A 445 -1.41 -12.84 -27.71
C GLY A 445 -1.04 -14.31 -27.78
N LEU A 446 -1.57 -15.05 -26.79
CA LEU A 446 -1.37 -16.49 -26.61
C LEU A 446 -2.73 -17.18 -26.48
N SER A 447 -3.15 -17.84 -27.56
CA SER A 447 -4.44 -18.54 -27.66
C SER A 447 -4.31 -20.04 -27.35
N GLU A 448 -3.17 -20.65 -27.70
CA GLU A 448 -2.95 -22.08 -27.49
C GLU A 448 -2.55 -22.44 -26.06
N SER A 449 -2.89 -23.67 -25.64
CA SER A 449 -2.44 -24.20 -24.33
C SER A 449 -0.92 -24.31 -24.29
N ARG A 450 -0.29 -23.73 -23.26
CA ARG A 450 1.16 -23.60 -23.20
C ARG A 450 1.63 -23.52 -21.74
N GLN A 451 2.80 -24.09 -21.45
CA GLN A 451 3.45 -23.99 -20.13
C GLN A 451 2.54 -24.35 -18.92
N GLY A 452 1.56 -25.24 -19.11
CA GLY A 452 0.60 -25.66 -18.08
C GLY A 452 -0.67 -24.81 -17.99
N TYR A 453 -0.84 -23.79 -18.82
CA TYR A 453 -2.04 -22.96 -18.91
C TYR A 453 -2.98 -23.46 -20.01
N ASN A 454 -4.29 -23.30 -19.79
CA ASN A 454 -5.34 -23.70 -20.72
C ASN A 454 -5.38 -22.79 -21.95
N SER A 455 -5.92 -23.27 -23.06
CA SER A 455 -6.15 -22.46 -24.26
C SER A 455 -7.17 -21.34 -24.01
N LEU A 456 -6.94 -20.17 -24.62
CA LEU A 456 -7.82 -19.01 -24.67
C LEU A 456 -8.24 -18.77 -26.14
N PRO A 457 -9.16 -19.58 -26.69
CA PRO A 457 -9.47 -19.58 -28.12
C PRO A 457 -10.00 -18.24 -28.65
N PHE A 458 -10.56 -17.38 -27.80
CA PHE A 458 -11.07 -16.07 -28.24
C PHE A 458 -10.00 -14.99 -28.30
N VAL A 459 -8.77 -15.23 -27.83
CA VAL A 459 -7.64 -14.30 -28.00
C VAL A 459 -7.36 -14.05 -29.49
N GLU A 460 -7.35 -15.10 -30.32
CA GLU A 460 -7.16 -14.92 -31.77
C GLU A 460 -8.29 -14.08 -32.38
N VAL A 461 -9.53 -14.31 -31.92
CA VAL A 461 -10.70 -13.54 -32.35
C VAL A 461 -10.62 -12.08 -31.90
N GLU A 462 -10.13 -11.82 -30.69
CA GLU A 462 -9.88 -10.48 -30.15
C GLU A 462 -8.88 -9.72 -31.01
N LEU A 463 -7.70 -10.29 -31.29
CA LEU A 463 -6.66 -9.61 -32.06
C LEU A 463 -7.09 -9.30 -33.51
N GLU A 464 -7.77 -10.25 -34.16
CA GLU A 464 -8.29 -10.02 -35.52
C GLU A 464 -9.39 -8.96 -35.55
N LYS A 465 -10.25 -8.89 -34.52
CA LYS A 465 -11.25 -7.81 -34.40
C LYS A 465 -10.60 -6.44 -34.19
N ILE A 466 -9.52 -6.36 -33.39
CA ILE A 466 -8.77 -5.11 -33.18
C ILE A 466 -8.16 -4.63 -34.51
N LYS A 467 -7.50 -5.53 -35.23
CA LYS A 467 -6.91 -5.24 -36.55
C LYS A 467 -7.93 -4.77 -37.59
N ALA A 468 -9.18 -5.21 -37.47
CA ALA A 468 -10.27 -4.73 -38.32
C ALA A 468 -10.71 -3.28 -38.00
N GLN A 469 -10.47 -2.79 -36.78
CA GLN A 469 -10.81 -1.41 -36.39
C GLN A 469 -9.63 -0.44 -36.61
N VAL A 470 -8.40 -0.87 -36.35
CA VAL A 470 -7.20 0.00 -36.34
C VAL A 470 -5.96 -0.70 -36.92
N PRO A 471 -5.03 0.04 -37.56
CA PRO A 471 -3.77 -0.51 -38.06
C PRO A 471 -2.99 -1.22 -36.94
N SER A 472 -2.76 -2.53 -37.12
CA SER A 472 -2.18 -3.38 -36.08
C SER A 472 -1.09 -4.30 -36.60
N GLU A 473 -0.01 -4.43 -35.85
CA GLU A 473 0.94 -5.54 -35.94
C GLU A 473 0.49 -6.65 -34.98
N ILE A 474 0.52 -7.92 -35.42
CA ILE A 474 0.07 -9.06 -34.61
C ILE A 474 1.25 -10.00 -34.36
N LEU A 475 1.51 -10.28 -33.08
CA LEU A 475 2.31 -11.39 -32.61
C LEU A 475 1.37 -12.40 -31.95
N LEU A 476 1.18 -13.57 -32.55
CA LEU A 476 0.27 -14.60 -32.03
C LEU A 476 1.00 -15.92 -31.83
N ASN A 477 0.77 -16.57 -30.69
CA ASN A 477 1.32 -17.89 -30.36
C ASN A 477 2.84 -17.94 -30.61
N GLN A 478 3.32 -18.76 -31.55
CA GLN A 478 4.75 -18.94 -31.87
C GLN A 478 5.48 -17.63 -32.18
N ASP A 479 4.75 -16.61 -32.66
CA ASP A 479 5.32 -15.30 -32.96
C ASP A 479 5.40 -14.40 -31.70
N PHE A 480 4.57 -14.65 -30.68
CA PHE A 480 4.61 -13.96 -29.39
C PHE A 480 5.62 -14.60 -28.44
N THR A 481 6.90 -14.45 -28.77
CA THR A 481 8.03 -14.73 -27.87
C THR A 481 8.49 -13.47 -27.16
N GLU A 482 9.18 -13.61 -26.04
CA GLU A 482 9.77 -12.45 -25.33
C GLU A 482 10.68 -11.63 -26.24
N THR A 483 11.57 -12.30 -26.99
CA THR A 483 12.49 -11.65 -27.92
C THR A 483 11.76 -10.96 -29.08
N ASN A 484 10.74 -11.58 -29.67
CA ASN A 484 9.99 -10.93 -30.76
C ASN A 484 9.19 -9.73 -30.25
N PHE A 485 8.60 -9.84 -29.06
CA PHE A 485 7.89 -8.74 -28.44
C PHE A 485 8.81 -7.54 -28.17
N GLU A 486 9.98 -7.79 -27.55
CA GLU A 486 11.02 -6.77 -27.36
C GLU A 486 11.42 -6.12 -28.69
N ASN A 487 11.71 -6.93 -29.72
CA ASN A 487 12.09 -6.42 -31.04
C ASN A 487 10.99 -5.55 -31.67
N SER A 488 9.71 -5.94 -31.60
CA SER A 488 8.61 -5.15 -32.17
C SER A 488 8.42 -3.83 -31.43
N VAL A 489 8.46 -3.85 -30.09
CA VAL A 489 8.40 -2.64 -29.27
C VAL A 489 9.58 -1.70 -29.57
N GLU A 490 10.79 -2.24 -29.78
CA GLU A 490 11.98 -1.45 -30.11
C GLU A 490 12.03 -0.97 -31.58
N ALA A 491 11.38 -1.66 -32.52
CA ALA A 491 11.50 -1.39 -33.95
C ALA A 491 10.65 -0.21 -34.44
N ALA A 492 9.51 0.06 -33.81
CA ALA A 492 8.61 1.14 -34.22
C ALA A 492 7.86 1.75 -33.03
N PRO A 493 7.55 3.07 -33.08
CA PRO A 493 6.72 3.67 -32.05
C PRO A 493 5.28 3.21 -32.21
N PHE A 494 4.83 2.41 -31.25
CA PHE A 494 3.44 2.00 -31.07
C PHE A 494 2.82 2.80 -29.92
N PRO A 495 1.93 3.77 -30.22
CA PRO A 495 1.19 4.50 -29.18
C PRO A 495 0.33 3.57 -28.33
N VAL A 496 -0.10 2.43 -28.88
CA VAL A 496 -0.89 1.43 -28.17
C VAL A 496 -0.20 0.08 -28.22
N VAL A 497 -0.03 -0.54 -27.06
CA VAL A 497 0.42 -1.92 -26.92
C VAL A 497 -0.70 -2.72 -26.26
N HIS A 498 -1.09 -3.84 -26.86
CA HIS A 498 -2.16 -4.70 -26.40
C HIS A 498 -1.63 -6.11 -26.20
N ILE A 499 -1.80 -6.66 -25.00
CA ILE A 499 -1.36 -8.00 -24.65
C ILE A 499 -2.57 -8.81 -24.16
N ALA A 500 -2.89 -9.89 -24.88
CA ALA A 500 -3.99 -10.82 -24.59
C ALA A 500 -3.43 -12.22 -24.28
N SER A 501 -3.29 -12.56 -23.00
CA SER A 501 -2.64 -13.79 -22.56
C SER A 501 -3.05 -14.18 -21.13
N HIS A 502 -2.47 -15.25 -20.59
CA HIS A 502 -2.48 -15.48 -19.16
C HIS A 502 -1.57 -14.48 -18.45
N GLY A 503 -2.04 -14.00 -17.31
CA GLY A 503 -1.30 -13.14 -16.40
C GLY A 503 -1.56 -13.60 -14.98
N GLU A 504 -0.57 -13.46 -14.13
CA GLU A 504 -0.69 -13.78 -12.72
C GLU A 504 -0.08 -12.66 -11.90
N PHE A 505 -0.83 -12.19 -10.92
CA PHE A 505 -0.39 -11.15 -10.01
C PHE A 505 -0.01 -11.73 -8.66
N SER A 506 1.10 -11.26 -8.10
CA SER A 506 1.58 -11.61 -6.79
C SER A 506 2.11 -10.41 -6.01
N SER A 507 2.02 -10.51 -4.69
CA SER A 507 2.71 -9.63 -3.76
C SER A 507 4.23 -9.72 -3.82
N GLU A 508 4.75 -10.79 -4.41
CA GLU A 508 6.18 -10.95 -4.70
C GLU A 508 6.40 -10.56 -6.16
N PRO A 509 7.13 -9.46 -6.45
CA PRO A 509 7.35 -8.98 -7.82
C PRO A 509 7.83 -10.07 -8.79
N GLU A 510 8.72 -10.96 -8.34
CA GLU A 510 9.28 -12.08 -9.13
C GLU A 510 8.25 -13.15 -9.53
N LYS A 511 7.10 -13.21 -8.85
CA LYS A 511 6.00 -14.14 -9.15
C LYS A 511 4.90 -13.50 -9.99
N THR A 512 4.99 -12.19 -10.26
CA THR A 512 4.06 -11.46 -11.12
C THR A 512 4.55 -11.51 -12.56
N PHE A 513 3.76 -12.06 -13.49
CA PHE A 513 4.18 -12.23 -14.88
C PHE A 513 3.05 -12.20 -15.90
N ILE A 514 3.43 -12.03 -17.17
CA ILE A 514 2.63 -12.27 -18.37
C ILE A 514 3.22 -13.47 -19.11
N LEU A 515 2.36 -14.40 -19.56
CA LEU A 515 2.81 -15.59 -20.27
C LEU A 515 3.06 -15.30 -21.76
N THR A 516 4.22 -15.72 -22.27
CA THR A 516 4.54 -15.71 -23.70
C THR A 516 4.61 -17.15 -24.21
N TRP A 517 4.91 -17.32 -25.50
CA TRP A 517 5.05 -18.65 -26.10
C TRP A 517 6.19 -19.49 -25.50
N ASP A 518 7.31 -18.84 -25.18
CA ASP A 518 8.56 -19.47 -24.82
C ASP A 518 9.02 -19.20 -23.38
N SER A 519 8.50 -18.15 -22.74
CA SER A 519 8.88 -17.74 -21.38
C SER A 519 7.71 -17.12 -20.60
N LYS A 520 8.05 -16.48 -19.47
CA LYS A 520 7.17 -15.64 -18.65
C LYS A 520 7.89 -14.31 -18.49
N ILE A 521 7.29 -13.23 -18.96
CA ILE A 521 7.81 -11.87 -18.75
C ILE A 521 7.38 -11.42 -17.36
N ASN A 522 8.31 -11.31 -16.42
CA ASN A 522 8.01 -10.83 -15.08
C ASN A 522 7.82 -9.30 -15.06
N VAL A 523 7.34 -8.80 -13.92
CA VAL A 523 7.01 -7.38 -13.73
C VAL A 523 8.19 -6.42 -13.94
N THR A 524 9.40 -6.84 -13.56
CA THR A 524 10.62 -6.02 -13.71
C THR A 524 11.11 -6.04 -15.15
N GLU A 525 11.05 -7.19 -15.81
CA GLU A 525 11.33 -7.33 -17.25
C GLU A 525 10.36 -6.48 -18.07
N LEU A 526 9.06 -6.56 -17.80
CA LEU A 526 8.05 -5.74 -18.46
C LEU A 526 8.33 -4.25 -18.27
N LYS A 527 8.65 -3.83 -17.04
CA LYS A 527 9.04 -2.44 -16.75
C LYS A 527 10.23 -2.00 -17.62
N ASN A 528 11.28 -2.81 -17.67
CA ASN A 528 12.48 -2.48 -18.44
C ASN A 528 12.17 -2.36 -19.94
N LEU A 529 11.36 -3.28 -20.50
CA LEU A 529 10.94 -3.26 -21.90
C LEU A 529 10.15 -2.00 -22.26
N LEU A 530 9.26 -1.56 -21.37
CA LEU A 530 8.45 -0.35 -21.60
C LEU A 530 9.29 0.94 -21.39
N GLN A 531 10.23 0.97 -20.42
CA GLN A 531 11.09 2.12 -20.14
C GLN A 531 12.16 2.38 -21.21
N THR A 532 12.75 1.33 -21.80
CA THR A 532 13.75 1.47 -22.88
C THR A 532 13.14 2.13 -24.12
N THR A 533 11.85 1.93 -24.34
CA THR A 533 11.07 2.54 -25.43
C THR A 533 11.00 4.06 -25.29
N ASP A 534 10.68 4.56 -24.09
CA ASP A 534 10.53 5.99 -23.81
C ASP A 534 11.86 6.75 -24.03
N LEU A 535 12.98 6.16 -23.59
CA LEU A 535 14.30 6.76 -23.74
C LEU A 535 14.83 6.78 -25.19
N ARG A 536 14.44 5.82 -26.03
CA ARG A 536 15.01 5.66 -27.39
C ARG A 536 14.15 6.26 -28.51
N GLN A 537 12.83 6.23 -28.38
CA GLN A 537 11.93 6.53 -29.51
C GLN A 537 11.19 7.88 -29.42
N ALA A 538 11.38 8.66 -28.35
CA ALA A 538 10.74 9.97 -28.12
C ALA A 538 9.19 9.97 -28.18
N THR A 539 8.56 8.79 -28.28
CA THR A 539 7.11 8.60 -28.34
C THR A 539 6.72 7.64 -27.22
N PRO A 540 6.07 8.11 -26.15
CA PRO A 540 5.68 7.24 -25.04
C PRO A 540 4.55 6.29 -25.43
N ILE A 541 4.40 5.20 -24.69
CA ILE A 541 3.22 4.34 -24.79
C ILE A 541 2.03 5.10 -24.20
N GLU A 542 1.06 5.41 -25.03
CA GLU A 542 -0.11 6.22 -24.65
C GLU A 542 -1.21 5.36 -24.03
N LEU A 543 -1.29 4.08 -24.42
CA LEU A 543 -2.20 3.10 -23.85
C LEU A 543 -1.59 1.70 -23.87
N LEU A 544 -1.40 1.13 -22.69
CA LEU A 544 -1.13 -0.30 -22.53
C LEU A 544 -2.44 -1.02 -22.19
N VAL A 545 -2.81 -2.05 -22.96
CA VAL A 545 -3.95 -2.91 -22.65
C VAL A 545 -3.45 -4.27 -22.19
N LEU A 546 -3.75 -4.62 -20.94
CA LEU A 546 -3.40 -5.90 -20.32
C LEU A 546 -4.67 -6.75 -20.21
N SER A 547 -5.03 -7.39 -21.32
CA SER A 547 -6.15 -8.33 -21.47
C SER A 547 -5.74 -9.71 -20.92
N ALA A 548 -5.46 -9.75 -19.61
CA ALA A 548 -5.04 -10.94 -18.89
C ALA A 548 -5.63 -10.92 -17.49
N CYS A 549 -5.69 -12.08 -16.81
CA CYS A 549 -6.30 -12.21 -15.49
C CYS A 549 -5.55 -11.39 -14.41
N GLU A 550 -6.32 -10.70 -13.57
CA GLU A 550 -5.84 -10.05 -12.33
C GLU A 550 -4.70 -9.02 -12.53
N THR A 551 -4.60 -8.40 -13.71
CA THR A 551 -3.50 -7.49 -14.05
C THR A 551 -3.52 -6.16 -13.30
N ALA A 552 -4.66 -5.75 -12.75
CA ALA A 552 -4.87 -4.58 -11.91
C ALA A 552 -5.20 -4.95 -10.45
N ALA A 553 -5.30 -6.25 -10.14
CA ALA A 553 -5.52 -6.71 -8.78
C ALA A 553 -4.31 -6.33 -7.92
N GLY A 554 -4.56 -5.83 -6.73
CA GLY A 554 -3.55 -5.56 -5.72
C GLY A 554 -3.83 -6.32 -4.43
N ASP A 555 -2.82 -6.38 -3.57
CA ASP A 555 -3.00 -6.62 -2.15
C ASP A 555 -2.52 -5.39 -1.38
N ASN A 556 -2.64 -5.42 -0.05
CA ASN A 556 -2.20 -4.32 0.78
C ASN A 556 -0.65 -4.11 0.74
N ARG A 557 0.13 -4.92 0.00
CA ARG A 557 1.58 -4.77 -0.20
C ARG A 557 1.93 -4.19 -1.58
N ALA A 558 0.98 -4.16 -2.50
CA ALA A 558 1.24 -3.95 -3.91
C ALA A 558 0.07 -3.19 -4.54
N ALA A 559 0.20 -1.85 -4.61
CA ALA A 559 -0.83 -0.98 -5.14
C ALA A 559 -1.00 -1.21 -6.66
N LEU A 560 -2.24 -1.49 -7.09
CA LEU A 560 -2.69 -1.58 -8.51
C LEU A 560 -2.01 -2.64 -9.39
N GLY A 561 -1.30 -3.60 -8.81
CA GLY A 561 -0.71 -4.73 -9.52
C GLY A 561 0.15 -4.36 -10.74
N ILE A 562 0.02 -5.14 -11.84
CA ILE A 562 0.76 -4.92 -13.09
C ILE A 562 0.40 -3.56 -13.72
N ALA A 563 -0.81 -3.05 -13.49
CA ALA A 563 -1.20 -1.73 -13.97
C ALA A 563 -0.38 -0.60 -13.32
N GLY A 564 -0.06 -0.71 -12.03
CA GLY A 564 0.84 0.24 -11.35
C GLY A 564 2.25 0.24 -11.96
N VAL A 565 2.71 -0.93 -12.38
CA VAL A 565 4.03 -1.15 -13.01
C VAL A 565 4.07 -0.52 -14.39
N ALA A 566 3.02 -0.70 -15.18
CA ALA A 566 2.92 -0.12 -16.50
C ALA A 566 3.02 1.42 -16.46
N ILE A 567 2.35 2.06 -15.48
CA ILE A 567 2.46 3.50 -15.25
C ILE A 567 3.88 3.89 -14.82
N GLU A 568 4.49 3.14 -13.89
CA GLU A 568 5.89 3.38 -13.50
C GLU A 568 6.85 3.22 -14.68
N ALA A 569 6.53 2.32 -15.60
CA ALA A 569 7.34 2.06 -16.78
C ALA A 569 7.18 3.10 -17.89
N GLY A 570 6.34 4.13 -17.68
CA GLY A 570 6.16 5.25 -18.60
C GLY A 570 4.91 5.16 -19.49
N ALA A 571 4.07 4.14 -19.33
CA ALA A 571 2.77 4.12 -20.00
C ALA A 571 1.90 5.24 -19.41
N ARG A 572 1.34 6.10 -20.26
CA ARG A 572 0.48 7.21 -19.79
C ARG A 572 -0.87 6.73 -19.28
N SER A 573 -1.34 5.61 -19.83
CA SER A 573 -2.60 5.00 -19.46
C SER A 573 -2.49 3.49 -19.58
N THR A 574 -3.17 2.78 -18.69
CA THR A 574 -3.25 1.32 -18.70
C THR A 574 -4.70 0.87 -18.53
N LEU A 575 -5.16 -0.01 -19.42
CA LEU A 575 -6.42 -0.74 -19.28
C LEU A 575 -6.10 -2.14 -18.77
N ALA A 576 -6.59 -2.49 -17.58
CA ALA A 576 -6.24 -3.74 -16.90
C ALA A 576 -7.45 -4.34 -16.14
N THR A 577 -7.33 -5.58 -15.67
CA THR A 577 -8.41 -6.35 -15.03
C THR A 577 -8.22 -6.53 -13.53
N ILE A 578 -9.27 -6.35 -12.72
CA ILE A 578 -9.19 -6.56 -11.26
C ILE A 578 -9.45 -8.02 -10.82
N TRP A 579 -9.93 -8.87 -11.74
CA TRP A 579 -10.15 -10.31 -11.53
C TRP A 579 -10.03 -11.10 -12.85
N ALA A 580 -10.07 -12.42 -12.77
CA ALA A 580 -10.06 -13.30 -13.94
C ALA A 580 -11.30 -13.10 -14.83
N VAL A 581 -11.09 -12.79 -16.11
CA VAL A 581 -12.15 -12.46 -17.07
C VAL A 581 -12.59 -13.66 -17.90
N ASN A 582 -13.81 -13.59 -18.43
CA ASN A 582 -14.29 -14.55 -19.42
C ASN A 582 -13.69 -14.22 -20.81
N ASP A 583 -13.12 -15.25 -21.46
CA ASP A 583 -12.43 -15.14 -22.75
C ASP A 583 -13.35 -14.60 -23.88
N GLU A 584 -14.54 -15.17 -24.05
CA GLU A 584 -15.49 -14.76 -25.09
C GLU A 584 -16.00 -13.32 -24.88
N ALA A 585 -16.45 -13.00 -23.67
CA ALA A 585 -16.94 -11.66 -23.34
C ALA A 585 -15.85 -10.59 -23.50
N THR A 586 -14.60 -10.94 -23.21
CA THR A 586 -13.44 -10.05 -23.39
C THR A 586 -13.25 -9.68 -24.86
N ALA A 587 -13.28 -10.67 -25.77
CA ALA A 587 -13.17 -10.40 -27.21
C ALA A 587 -14.30 -9.52 -27.76
N VAL A 588 -15.50 -9.57 -27.16
CA VAL A 588 -16.61 -8.66 -27.50
C VAL A 588 -16.34 -7.26 -26.96
N LEU A 589 -15.95 -7.14 -25.69
CA LEU A 589 -15.67 -5.87 -25.02
C LEU A 589 -14.53 -5.12 -25.73
N MET A 590 -13.43 -5.80 -26.05
CA MET A 590 -12.26 -5.18 -26.68
C MET A 590 -12.54 -4.72 -28.10
N ASN A 591 -13.29 -5.51 -28.88
CA ASN A 591 -13.75 -5.05 -30.19
C ASN A 591 -14.56 -3.75 -30.08
N ARG A 592 -15.49 -3.68 -29.12
CA ARG A 592 -16.27 -2.45 -28.92
C ARG A 592 -15.40 -1.29 -28.42
N PHE A 593 -14.47 -1.56 -27.50
CA PHE A 593 -13.56 -0.55 -26.98
C PHE A 593 -12.71 0.08 -28.08
N TYR A 594 -12.07 -0.72 -28.93
CA TYR A 594 -11.28 -0.20 -30.06
C TYR A 594 -12.14 0.51 -31.10
N GLN A 595 -13.37 0.05 -31.34
CA GLN A 595 -14.32 0.77 -32.20
C GLN A 595 -14.58 2.18 -31.66
N GLU A 596 -14.90 2.32 -30.37
CA GLU A 596 -15.14 3.64 -29.74
C GLU A 596 -13.86 4.48 -29.65
N LEU A 597 -12.70 3.85 -29.47
CA LEU A 597 -11.41 4.54 -29.36
C LEU A 597 -11.02 5.29 -30.65
N THR A 598 -11.55 4.86 -31.81
CA THR A 598 -11.38 5.59 -33.08
C THR A 598 -12.07 6.95 -33.11
N ASP A 599 -13.06 7.19 -32.25
CA ASP A 599 -13.69 8.50 -32.11
C ASP A 599 -12.77 9.44 -31.32
N THR A 600 -12.15 10.38 -32.01
CA THR A 600 -11.19 11.32 -31.40
C THR A 600 -11.86 12.42 -30.56
N SER A 601 -13.20 12.48 -30.55
CA SER A 601 -13.95 13.48 -29.77
C SER A 601 -14.23 13.08 -28.33
N ILE A 602 -14.05 11.79 -27.99
CA ILE A 602 -14.36 11.24 -26.66
C ILE A 602 -13.09 10.84 -25.91
N SER A 603 -13.16 10.75 -24.58
CA SER A 603 -12.03 10.32 -23.76
C SER A 603 -11.81 8.79 -23.82
N LYS A 604 -10.63 8.31 -23.40
CA LYS A 604 -10.38 6.87 -23.27
C LYS A 604 -11.30 6.23 -22.22
N ALA A 605 -11.58 6.95 -21.13
CA ALA A 605 -12.54 6.52 -20.13
C ALA A 605 -13.96 6.42 -20.71
N GLU A 606 -14.38 7.35 -21.58
CA GLU A 606 -15.69 7.25 -22.22
C GLU A 606 -15.75 6.11 -23.26
N ALA A 607 -14.68 5.87 -24.01
CA ALA A 607 -14.61 4.71 -24.91
C ALA A 607 -14.80 3.39 -24.13
N LEU A 608 -14.13 3.24 -22.99
CA LEU A 608 -14.33 2.09 -22.09
C LEU A 608 -15.76 2.04 -21.55
N ASN A 609 -16.30 3.18 -21.08
CA ASN A 609 -17.65 3.27 -20.56
C ASN A 609 -18.70 2.79 -21.57
N ARG A 610 -18.59 3.23 -22.83
CA ARG A 610 -19.49 2.80 -23.91
C ARG A 610 -19.36 1.32 -24.21
N ALA A 611 -18.14 0.77 -24.19
CA ALA A 611 -17.92 -0.67 -24.32
C ALA A 611 -18.57 -1.44 -23.17
N GLN A 612 -18.35 -1.04 -21.92
CA GLN A 612 -18.95 -1.69 -20.73
C GLN A 612 -20.48 -1.65 -20.77
N LYS A 613 -21.09 -0.51 -21.10
CA LYS A 613 -22.55 -0.39 -21.24
C LYS A 613 -23.10 -1.29 -22.34
N SER A 614 -22.35 -1.50 -23.43
CA SER A 614 -22.78 -2.41 -24.51
C SER A 614 -22.85 -3.87 -24.03
N ILE A 615 -21.89 -4.30 -23.18
CA ILE A 615 -21.87 -5.64 -22.59
C ILE A 615 -22.97 -5.78 -21.54
N LEU A 616 -23.15 -4.76 -20.69
CA LEU A 616 -24.21 -4.71 -19.68
C LEU A 616 -25.62 -4.87 -20.29
N GLN A 617 -25.83 -4.37 -21.51
CA GLN A 617 -27.11 -4.47 -22.24
C GLN A 617 -27.32 -5.83 -22.92
N ASP A 618 -26.30 -6.70 -22.99
CA ASP A 618 -26.43 -8.06 -23.52
C ASP A 618 -27.01 -8.98 -22.43
N PRO A 619 -28.17 -9.63 -22.66
CA PRO A 619 -28.77 -10.55 -21.69
C PRO A 619 -27.88 -11.70 -21.23
N ASN A 620 -26.86 -12.07 -22.00
CA ASN A 620 -25.91 -13.11 -21.63
C ASN A 620 -24.79 -12.59 -20.70
N TYR A 621 -24.55 -11.28 -20.67
CA TYR A 621 -23.42 -10.64 -20.01
C TYR A 621 -23.80 -9.50 -19.04
N GLU A 622 -25.08 -9.42 -18.64
CA GLU A 622 -25.58 -8.37 -17.71
C GLU A 622 -24.82 -8.32 -16.37
N HIS A 623 -24.31 -9.46 -15.90
CA HIS A 623 -23.64 -9.55 -14.60
C HIS A 623 -22.30 -8.78 -14.57
N PRO A 624 -21.99 -7.99 -13.52
CA PRO A 624 -20.75 -7.21 -13.41
C PRO A 624 -19.45 -7.96 -13.68
N TYR A 625 -19.42 -9.26 -13.39
CA TYR A 625 -18.32 -10.16 -13.73
C TYR A 625 -17.76 -9.95 -15.15
N TYR A 626 -18.62 -9.71 -16.14
CA TYR A 626 -18.22 -9.64 -17.55
C TYR A 626 -17.68 -8.27 -18.00
N TRP A 627 -18.09 -7.18 -17.34
CA TRP A 627 -17.79 -5.81 -17.81
C TRP A 627 -17.08 -4.95 -16.78
N ALA A 628 -17.28 -5.18 -15.49
CA ALA A 628 -16.71 -4.36 -14.41
C ALA A 628 -15.26 -4.73 -14.07
N ALA A 629 -14.74 -5.82 -14.65
CA ALA A 629 -13.36 -6.25 -14.45
C ALA A 629 -12.35 -5.24 -14.99
N TYR A 630 -12.67 -4.58 -16.10
CA TYR A 630 -11.77 -3.65 -16.77
C TYR A 630 -11.80 -2.26 -16.15
N ILE A 631 -10.62 -1.75 -15.80
CA ILE A 631 -10.42 -0.40 -15.27
C ILE A 631 -9.41 0.38 -16.10
N MET A 632 -9.69 1.68 -16.29
CA MET A 632 -8.75 2.63 -16.89
C MET A 632 -7.91 3.27 -15.78
N VAL A 633 -6.59 3.10 -15.83
CA VAL A 633 -5.63 3.64 -14.87
C VAL A 633 -4.73 4.66 -15.57
N GLY A 634 -4.46 5.80 -14.93
CA GLY A 634 -3.62 6.87 -15.47
C GLY A 634 -4.43 7.91 -16.24
N ASN A 635 -3.85 8.47 -17.30
CA ASN A 635 -4.46 9.56 -18.05
C ASN A 635 -5.74 9.08 -18.78
N TRP A 636 -6.89 9.60 -18.40
CA TRP A 636 -8.18 9.13 -18.91
C TRP A 636 -8.63 9.78 -20.22
N LEU A 637 -7.93 10.83 -20.69
CA LEU A 637 -8.31 11.66 -21.83
C LEU A 637 -8.08 11.01 -23.20
#